data_AF-A0AAX6EXN4-F1
#
_entry.id   AF-A0AAX6EXN4-F1
#
_cell.length_a   1.000
_cell.length_b   1.000
_cell.length_c   1.000
_cell.angle_alpha   90.00
_cell.angle_beta   90.00
_cell.angle_gamma   90.00
#
_symmetry.space_group_name_H-M   'P 1'
#
loop_
_entity.id
_entity.type
_entity.pdbx_description
1 polymer ?
#
loop_
_entity_poly.entity_id
_entity_poly.type
_entity_poly.pdbx_seq_one_letter_code
_entity_poly.pdbx_strand_id
1 'polypeptide(L)'
;MIHIENEYGPESKAFGAAGSSYMNWAAKMAVGLDTGVPWVMCKEDDAPDPVINACNGFYCDTFSPNKPYKPSMWTEAWSGWFTEFGGTVHQRPVEDLAFAVTRFIQKGGSFVNYYMYHGGTNFGRTAGGPFITTSYDYDAPIDEYGLIREPKYGHLKELHKAIKLCERALVSADPTVTSLGSYQQAHVFTTQTGDCAAFLTNYNTNSFARVMFNNMHYSLPPWSTSILPDCRNVVFNTAKVGVQISNMQMSVANTESLMWERYDEEVASLADNSLVTTNGLLEQINVTRDTSDYLWYITSVEINPNEGFLNGGQLPVLIVQSAGHALHVFINGQLSGSAYGTRQNRRITYTGNANLRAGSNKIAILSVAVGLPNVGTHYELWETGVQGPVVLRGIDQGHRDITWQQWTYQVGLKGENLNVNALEGTSTVEWMGGSLAVQTQQPLTWYRAYFEAPAGDEPLALDMGSMGKGQVWINGQSIGRYWTAYAPNGNCNQCSYIGTYRSPKCQTGCGEPTQRWYHVPRSWLNPTKNLLVVFEELGGDATKISMVKRSVSGVCADVSEGHPMIKNWHIDNFGQPEEVHRPKVHLRCAPGQIISTIKFASFGTPLGTCGSYEEGACHAHKSYATLEKKCIGQQKCAVAISADNFGGDPCPNVMKRVAVEAECSAVVLP
;
A
#
# COMPACT_ATOMS: atom_id res chain seq x y z
N MET A 1 -5.09 25.72 -4.71
CA MET A 1 -4.68 25.30 -6.07
C MET A 1 -5.60 24.16 -6.49
N ILE A 2 -5.82 23.99 -7.79
CA ILE A 2 -6.62 22.90 -8.35
C ILE A 2 -5.79 22.23 -9.44
N HIS A 3 -5.92 20.91 -9.57
CA HIS A 3 -5.23 20.13 -10.60
C HIS A 3 -6.24 19.78 -11.70
N ILE A 4 -5.89 20.04 -12.96
CA ILE A 4 -6.63 19.59 -14.14
C ILE A 4 -5.81 18.51 -14.86
N GLU A 5 -6.47 17.44 -15.31
CA GLU A 5 -5.82 16.25 -15.86
C GLU A 5 -4.82 15.57 -14.90
N ASN A 6 -4.21 14.44 -15.29
CA ASN A 6 -3.20 13.78 -14.45
C ASN A 6 -2.14 13.03 -15.28
N GLU A 7 -0.88 13.44 -15.17
CA GLU A 7 0.26 12.87 -15.86
C GLU A 7 0.05 12.66 -17.37
N TYR A 8 -0.63 13.61 -18.04
CA TYR A 8 -1.01 13.47 -19.44
C TYR A 8 0.17 13.67 -20.42
N GLY A 9 1.25 14.32 -20.02
CA GLY A 9 2.37 14.68 -20.91
C GLY A 9 2.95 13.53 -21.75
N PRO A 10 3.19 12.33 -21.19
CA PRO A 10 3.54 11.15 -21.98
C PRO A 10 2.50 10.79 -23.06
N GLU A 11 1.21 10.91 -22.76
CA GLU A 11 0.12 10.63 -23.69
C GLU A 11 -0.06 11.74 -24.73
N SER A 12 0.09 13.01 -24.31
CA SER A 12 0.16 14.16 -25.22
C SER A 12 1.23 13.94 -26.30
N LYS A 13 2.42 13.47 -25.90
CA LYS A 13 3.52 13.13 -26.80
C LYS A 13 3.16 11.94 -27.72
N ALA A 14 2.49 10.91 -27.19
CA ALA A 14 2.04 9.77 -27.98
C ALA A 14 0.99 10.15 -29.04
N PHE A 15 0.08 11.08 -28.73
CA PHE A 15 -0.98 11.54 -29.62
C PHE A 15 -0.57 12.71 -30.54
N GLY A 16 0.65 13.23 -30.39
CA GLY A 16 1.18 14.32 -31.20
C GLY A 16 0.29 15.57 -31.18
N ALA A 17 -0.03 16.11 -32.36
CA ALA A 17 -0.78 17.36 -32.49
C ALA A 17 -2.18 17.33 -31.82
N ALA A 18 -2.83 16.15 -31.80
CA ALA A 18 -4.12 15.99 -31.14
C ALA A 18 -3.98 16.10 -29.61
N GLY A 19 -2.96 15.45 -29.05
CA GLY A 19 -2.61 15.53 -27.63
C GLY A 19 -2.30 16.96 -27.19
N SER A 20 -1.43 17.66 -27.92
CA SER A 20 -1.11 19.07 -27.64
C SER A 20 -2.33 19.99 -27.76
N SER A 21 -3.23 19.75 -28.73
CA SER A 21 -4.46 20.53 -28.88
C SER A 21 -5.43 20.32 -27.72
N TYR A 22 -5.57 19.07 -27.28
CA TYR A 22 -6.37 18.70 -26.12
C TYR A 22 -5.85 19.38 -24.85
N MET A 23 -4.54 19.34 -24.62
CA MET A 23 -3.92 19.93 -23.43
C MET A 23 -4.09 21.45 -23.37
N ASN A 24 -3.95 22.13 -24.50
CA ASN A 24 -4.23 23.56 -24.59
C ASN A 24 -5.71 23.88 -24.33
N TRP A 25 -6.63 23.05 -24.83
CA TRP A 25 -8.05 23.19 -24.55
C TRP A 25 -8.36 22.97 -23.06
N ALA A 26 -7.83 21.90 -22.45
CA ALA A 26 -8.09 21.54 -21.07
C ALA A 26 -7.61 22.63 -20.11
N ALA A 27 -6.39 23.13 -20.32
CA ALA A 27 -5.84 24.25 -19.55
C ALA A 27 -6.67 25.53 -19.71
N LYS A 28 -7.04 25.90 -20.96
CA LYS A 28 -7.86 27.10 -21.21
C LYS A 28 -9.25 26.99 -20.58
N MET A 29 -9.87 25.82 -20.67
CA MET A 29 -11.16 25.53 -20.06
C MET A 29 -11.08 25.69 -18.54
N ALA A 30 -10.10 25.04 -17.89
CA ALA A 30 -9.95 25.07 -16.45
C ALA A 30 -9.70 26.49 -15.91
N VAL A 31 -8.82 27.26 -16.57
CA VAL A 31 -8.55 28.66 -16.23
C VAL A 31 -9.79 29.53 -16.44
N GLY A 32 -10.58 29.27 -17.49
CA GLY A 32 -11.82 29.98 -17.77
C GLY A 32 -12.95 29.76 -16.76
N LEU A 33 -12.81 28.79 -15.82
CA LEU A 33 -13.74 28.61 -14.70
C LEU A 33 -13.58 29.67 -13.60
N ASP A 34 -12.53 30.50 -13.67
CA ASP A 34 -12.28 31.64 -12.77
C ASP A 34 -12.40 31.29 -11.27
N THR A 35 -11.71 30.23 -10.85
CA THR A 35 -11.79 29.68 -9.49
C THR A 35 -11.11 30.53 -8.42
N GLY A 36 -10.42 31.61 -8.80
CA GLY A 36 -9.69 32.50 -7.89
C GLY A 36 -8.39 31.92 -7.31
N VAL A 37 -7.97 30.71 -7.71
CA VAL A 37 -6.73 30.06 -7.24
C VAL A 37 -5.93 29.45 -8.41
N PRO A 38 -4.60 29.25 -8.27
CA PRO A 38 -3.79 28.68 -9.35
C PRO A 38 -4.18 27.26 -9.75
N TRP A 39 -4.02 26.97 -11.04
CA TRP A 39 -4.14 25.63 -11.63
C TRP A 39 -2.77 24.97 -11.80
N VAL A 40 -2.72 23.66 -11.62
CA VAL A 40 -1.51 22.82 -11.72
C VAL A 40 -1.75 21.67 -12.70
N MET A 41 -0.71 21.20 -13.39
CA MET A 41 -0.67 19.97 -14.17
C MET A 41 0.60 19.18 -13.87
N CYS A 42 0.50 17.96 -13.37
CA CYS A 42 1.66 17.11 -13.07
C CYS A 42 2.18 16.41 -14.34
N LYS A 43 3.51 16.26 -14.43
CA LYS A 43 4.25 15.68 -15.58
C LYS A 43 3.88 16.28 -16.95
N GLU A 44 3.54 17.56 -16.97
CA GLU A 44 3.21 18.30 -18.19
C GLU A 44 4.25 19.38 -18.50
N ASP A 45 5.35 19.01 -19.16
CA ASP A 45 6.50 19.91 -19.38
C ASP A 45 6.12 21.21 -20.13
N ASP A 46 5.12 21.16 -21.01
CA ASP A 46 4.66 22.27 -21.85
C ASP A 46 3.32 22.88 -21.41
N ALA A 47 2.92 22.70 -20.14
CA ALA A 47 1.69 23.29 -19.59
C ALA A 47 1.58 24.81 -19.90
N PRO A 48 0.51 25.25 -20.58
CA PRO A 48 0.37 26.63 -21.03
C PRO A 48 0.08 27.57 -19.86
N ASP A 49 0.48 28.84 -19.99
CA ASP A 49 0.20 29.84 -18.98
C ASP A 49 -1.31 30.08 -18.81
N PRO A 50 -1.79 30.38 -17.59
CA PRO A 50 -1.03 30.52 -16.33
C PRO A 50 -0.83 29.22 -15.52
N VAL A 51 -1.08 28.05 -16.10
CA VAL A 51 -1.03 26.76 -15.38
C VAL A 51 0.40 26.38 -14.99
N ILE A 52 0.58 25.90 -13.76
CA ILE A 52 1.89 25.50 -13.23
C ILE A 52 2.14 24.02 -13.54
N ASN A 53 3.25 23.71 -14.22
CA ASN A 53 3.67 22.32 -14.34
C ASN A 53 4.33 21.83 -13.05
N ALA A 54 4.07 20.58 -12.67
CA ALA A 54 4.58 19.98 -11.45
C ALA A 54 5.22 18.60 -11.69
N CYS A 55 6.01 18.15 -10.72
CA CYS A 55 6.72 16.89 -10.76
C CYS A 55 6.07 15.82 -9.87
N ASN A 56 6.16 14.57 -10.32
CA ASN A 56 5.78 13.37 -9.57
C ASN A 56 6.96 12.39 -9.59
N GLY A 57 7.20 11.68 -8.49
CA GLY A 57 8.27 10.69 -8.44
C GLY A 57 8.78 10.37 -7.04
N PHE A 58 9.81 9.52 -6.99
CA PHE A 58 10.57 9.30 -5.75
C PHE A 58 11.50 10.49 -5.42
N TYR A 59 11.97 11.20 -6.44
CA TYR A 59 12.83 12.38 -6.34
C TYR A 59 12.43 13.37 -7.43
N CYS A 60 12.30 14.65 -7.08
CA CYS A 60 12.04 15.75 -8.01
C CYS A 60 13.06 16.88 -7.89
N ASP A 61 14.22 16.63 -7.27
CA ASP A 61 15.23 17.67 -7.03
C ASP A 61 15.99 18.14 -8.29
N THR A 62 15.72 17.52 -9.44
CA THR A 62 16.20 17.96 -10.77
C THR A 62 15.11 18.61 -11.61
N PHE A 63 13.87 18.67 -11.11
CA PHE A 63 12.77 19.31 -11.81
C PHE A 63 12.94 20.83 -11.79
N SER A 64 12.49 21.48 -12.87
CA SER A 64 12.36 22.93 -12.94
C SER A 64 11.07 23.25 -13.68
N PRO A 65 10.32 24.27 -13.23
CA PRO A 65 9.09 24.67 -13.90
C PRO A 65 9.40 25.19 -15.30
N ASN A 66 8.42 25.12 -16.19
CA ASN A 66 8.59 25.46 -17.60
C ASN A 66 8.74 26.96 -17.87
N LYS A 67 8.58 27.79 -16.83
CA LYS A 67 8.79 29.24 -16.83
C LYS A 67 9.45 29.70 -15.53
N PRO A 68 10.31 30.72 -15.56
CA PRO A 68 11.05 31.18 -14.38
C PRO A 68 10.18 31.87 -13.31
N TYR A 69 8.99 32.35 -13.68
CA TYR A 69 8.03 32.98 -12.74
C TYR A 69 7.05 31.98 -12.10
N LYS A 70 7.17 30.69 -12.41
CA LYS A 70 6.36 29.64 -11.79
C LYS A 70 7.14 29.00 -10.63
N PRO A 71 6.46 28.58 -9.55
CA PRO A 71 7.13 27.87 -8.45
C PRO A 71 7.48 26.43 -8.84
N SER A 72 8.56 25.89 -8.28
CA SER A 72 8.87 24.46 -8.35
C SER A 72 7.97 23.66 -7.39
N MET A 73 7.13 22.79 -7.94
CA MET A 73 6.13 22.02 -7.18
C MET A 73 6.30 20.50 -7.38
N TRP A 74 6.24 19.76 -6.28
CA TRP A 74 6.26 18.29 -6.26
C TRP A 74 4.90 17.77 -5.75
N THR A 75 4.03 17.39 -6.69
CA THR A 75 2.65 16.98 -6.42
C THR A 75 2.53 15.55 -5.89
N GLU A 76 3.49 14.68 -6.17
CA GLU A 76 3.51 13.32 -5.64
C GLU A 76 4.92 12.87 -5.21
N ALA A 77 5.26 13.14 -3.94
CA ALA A 77 6.42 12.56 -3.28
C ALA A 77 6.08 11.17 -2.78
N TRP A 78 6.39 10.15 -3.60
CA TRP A 78 5.94 8.78 -3.35
C TRP A 78 6.48 8.23 -2.03
N SER A 79 5.61 7.97 -1.05
CA SER A 79 5.98 7.53 0.30
C SER A 79 6.34 6.05 0.41
N GLY A 80 6.03 5.30 -0.65
CA GLY A 80 6.17 3.85 -0.81
C GLY A 80 5.65 3.47 -2.20
N TRP A 81 4.88 2.39 -2.31
CA TRP A 81 4.24 1.99 -3.57
C TRP A 81 2.94 1.23 -3.29
N PHE A 82 2.04 1.19 -4.26
CA PHE A 82 0.82 0.38 -4.16
C PHE A 82 1.15 -1.12 -4.18
N THR A 83 0.22 -1.93 -3.69
CA THR A 83 0.35 -3.40 -3.68
C THR A 83 -0.62 -4.01 -4.71
N GLU A 84 -0.20 -5.11 -5.31
CA GLU A 84 -0.94 -5.84 -6.34
C GLU A 84 -1.20 -7.26 -5.84
N PHE A 85 -2.37 -7.85 -6.10
CA PHE A 85 -2.63 -9.25 -5.78
C PHE A 85 -1.62 -10.17 -6.48
N GLY A 86 -0.92 -11.00 -5.69
CA GLY A 86 0.19 -11.84 -6.17
C GLY A 86 1.54 -11.14 -6.22
N GLY A 87 1.62 -9.86 -5.80
CA GLY A 87 2.85 -9.08 -5.70
C GLY A 87 3.46 -9.09 -4.30
N THR A 88 4.56 -8.35 -4.12
CA THR A 88 5.17 -8.11 -2.79
C THR A 88 4.68 -6.79 -2.22
N VAL A 89 4.79 -6.61 -0.90
CA VAL A 89 4.49 -5.33 -0.24
C VAL A 89 5.73 -4.43 -0.27
N HIS A 90 5.57 -3.23 -0.82
CA HIS A 90 6.67 -2.28 -1.01
C HIS A 90 6.77 -1.26 0.13
N GLN A 91 7.98 -1.05 0.63
CA GLN A 91 8.27 -0.06 1.67
C GLN A 91 9.32 0.95 1.20
N ARG A 92 9.31 2.17 1.73
CA ARG A 92 10.36 3.18 1.48
C ARG A 92 10.88 3.71 2.82
N PRO A 93 12.19 3.58 3.11
CA PRO A 93 12.79 4.13 4.31
C PRO A 93 12.51 5.62 4.48
N VAL A 94 12.20 6.03 5.70
CA VAL A 94 11.86 7.44 5.97
C VAL A 94 13.08 8.34 5.79
N GLU A 95 14.28 7.84 6.03
CA GLU A 95 15.53 8.56 5.85
C GLU A 95 15.73 8.96 4.38
N ASP A 96 15.41 8.06 3.46
CA ASP A 96 15.45 8.33 2.02
C ASP A 96 14.34 9.32 1.61
N LEU A 97 13.12 9.14 2.11
CA LEU A 97 12.03 10.06 1.82
C LEU A 97 12.34 11.47 2.34
N ALA A 98 12.84 11.59 3.57
CA ALA A 98 13.29 12.85 4.18
C ALA A 98 14.44 13.47 3.39
N PHE A 99 15.39 12.66 2.93
CA PHE A 99 16.48 13.09 2.07
C PHE A 99 15.99 13.63 0.73
N ALA A 100 15.06 12.93 0.07
CA ALA A 100 14.49 13.36 -1.19
C ALA A 100 13.74 14.69 -1.07
N VAL A 101 12.91 14.83 -0.03
CA VAL A 101 12.19 16.09 0.27
C VAL A 101 13.16 17.22 0.55
N THR A 102 14.18 16.97 1.38
CA THR A 102 15.17 18.01 1.72
C THR A 102 15.99 18.42 0.49
N ARG A 103 16.35 17.48 -0.39
CA ARG A 103 17.05 17.77 -1.65
C ARG A 103 16.24 18.63 -2.61
N PHE A 104 14.92 18.46 -2.62
CA PHE A 104 14.03 19.30 -3.41
C PHE A 104 13.95 20.73 -2.81
N ILE A 105 13.73 20.85 -1.50
CA ILE A 105 13.58 22.15 -0.83
C ILE A 105 14.88 22.96 -0.88
N GLN A 106 16.05 22.34 -0.63
CA GLN A 106 17.33 23.05 -0.63
C GLN A 106 17.68 23.69 -1.99
N LYS A 107 17.00 23.28 -3.07
CA LYS A 107 17.15 23.81 -4.43
C LYS A 107 16.05 24.81 -4.83
N GLY A 108 15.25 25.30 -3.88
CA GLY A 108 14.15 26.23 -4.14
C GLY A 108 12.79 25.56 -4.39
N GLY A 109 12.68 24.25 -4.14
CA GLY A 109 11.39 23.56 -4.12
C GLY A 109 10.46 24.14 -3.04
N SER A 110 9.25 24.57 -3.41
CA SER A 110 8.36 25.35 -2.54
C SER A 110 7.03 24.67 -2.21
N PHE A 111 6.73 23.55 -2.86
CA PHE A 111 5.57 22.72 -2.55
C PHE A 111 5.93 21.23 -2.64
N VAL A 112 5.60 20.46 -1.60
CA VAL A 112 5.78 19.01 -1.57
C VAL A 112 4.52 18.38 -0.99
N ASN A 113 3.94 17.43 -1.72
CA ASN A 113 2.81 16.63 -1.26
C ASN A 113 3.20 15.14 -1.18
N TYR A 114 2.95 14.49 -0.04
CA TYR A 114 3.22 13.06 0.12
C TYR A 114 2.13 12.24 -0.54
N TYR A 115 2.51 11.41 -1.51
CA TYR A 115 1.61 10.44 -2.12
C TYR A 115 2.05 9.04 -1.67
N MET A 116 1.48 8.44 -0.62
CA MET A 116 0.34 8.90 0.17
C MET A 116 0.76 9.36 1.56
N TYR A 117 0.05 10.35 2.11
CA TYR A 117 0.14 10.65 3.54
C TYR A 117 -0.70 9.67 4.38
N HIS A 118 -1.89 9.33 3.89
CA HIS A 118 -2.71 8.20 4.28
C HIS A 118 -3.23 7.56 3.00
N GLY A 119 -2.95 6.27 2.80
CA GLY A 119 -3.39 5.57 1.59
C GLY A 119 -4.79 4.94 1.75
N GLY A 120 -5.03 4.25 2.86
CA GLY A 120 -6.34 3.70 3.21
C GLY A 120 -6.66 2.38 2.50
N THR A 121 -7.93 2.21 2.13
CA THR A 121 -8.50 0.96 1.61
C THR A 121 -9.37 1.23 0.37
N ASN A 122 -9.18 0.44 -0.68
CA ASN A 122 -10.03 0.39 -1.87
C ASN A 122 -11.33 -0.38 -1.56
N PHE A 123 -12.26 0.24 -0.83
CA PHE A 123 -13.56 -0.36 -0.51
C PHE A 123 -14.42 -0.61 -1.75
N GLY A 124 -15.35 -1.56 -1.63
CA GLY A 124 -16.23 -1.91 -2.75
C GLY A 124 -15.50 -2.61 -3.89
N ARG A 125 -16.16 -2.60 -5.06
CA ARG A 125 -15.62 -3.20 -6.29
C ARG A 125 -15.22 -2.16 -7.35
N THR A 126 -15.64 -0.92 -7.20
CA THR A 126 -15.35 0.17 -8.15
C THR A 126 -14.13 1.02 -7.76
N ALA A 127 -13.41 0.62 -6.70
CA ALA A 127 -12.12 1.17 -6.33
C ALA A 127 -11.00 0.18 -6.63
N GLY A 128 -9.81 0.72 -6.95
CA GLY A 128 -8.64 -0.06 -7.32
C GLY A 128 -8.74 -0.73 -8.71
N GLY A 129 -7.60 -1.07 -9.28
CA GLY A 129 -7.53 -1.83 -10.52
C GLY A 129 -6.36 -1.44 -11.42
N PRO A 130 -6.01 -2.30 -12.40
CA PRO A 130 -6.32 -3.73 -12.42
C PRO A 130 -5.39 -4.46 -11.43
N PHE A 131 -5.88 -5.51 -10.78
CA PHE A 131 -5.14 -6.33 -9.78
C PHE A 131 -4.60 -5.58 -8.55
N ILE A 132 -4.94 -4.31 -8.33
CA ILE A 132 -4.57 -3.60 -7.10
C ILE A 132 -5.28 -4.24 -5.92
N THR A 133 -4.56 -4.43 -4.81
CA THR A 133 -5.12 -4.98 -3.58
C THR A 133 -6.21 -4.08 -3.01
N THR A 134 -7.03 -4.65 -2.13
CA THR A 134 -8.00 -3.87 -1.36
C THR A 134 -7.30 -2.94 -0.37
N SER A 135 -6.15 -3.35 0.19
CA SER A 135 -5.28 -2.43 0.91
C SER A 135 -4.63 -1.43 -0.05
N TYR A 136 -4.65 -0.15 0.29
CA TYR A 136 -3.88 0.91 -0.37
C TYR A 136 -2.90 1.57 0.61
N ASP A 137 -2.35 0.80 1.56
CA ASP A 137 -1.48 1.30 2.65
C ASP A 137 -0.32 2.21 2.18
N TYR A 138 0.32 1.85 1.06
CA TYR A 138 1.38 2.62 0.40
C TYR A 138 2.64 2.86 1.27
N ASP A 139 2.80 2.14 2.38
CA ASP A 139 3.77 2.44 3.43
C ASP A 139 3.68 3.91 3.88
N ALA A 140 2.46 4.45 3.92
CA ALA A 140 2.20 5.85 4.22
C ALA A 140 2.51 6.19 5.69
N PRO A 141 2.82 7.47 6.02
CA PRO A 141 2.99 7.94 7.39
C PRO A 141 1.81 7.62 8.33
N ILE A 142 0.60 7.55 7.80
CA ILE A 142 -0.58 7.00 8.46
C ILE A 142 -0.93 5.70 7.73
N ASP A 143 -0.92 4.57 8.43
CA ASP A 143 -1.18 3.26 7.83
C ASP A 143 -2.63 3.11 7.33
N GLU A 144 -2.92 2.00 6.64
CA GLU A 144 -4.26 1.68 6.12
C GLU A 144 -5.39 1.89 7.14
N TYR A 145 -5.11 1.62 8.42
CA TYR A 145 -6.08 1.59 9.51
C TYR A 145 -6.19 2.93 10.24
N GLY A 146 -5.48 3.96 9.77
CA GLY A 146 -5.47 5.28 10.40
C GLY A 146 -4.49 5.42 11.57
N LEU A 147 -3.62 4.44 11.80
CA LEU A 147 -2.62 4.49 12.87
C LEU A 147 -1.35 5.17 12.40
N ILE A 148 -0.69 5.88 13.32
CA ILE A 148 0.58 6.53 13.07
C ILE A 148 1.66 5.46 12.83
N ARG A 149 2.29 5.49 11.66
CA ARG A 149 3.41 4.62 11.30
C ARG A 149 4.71 5.26 11.78
N GLU A 150 5.17 4.85 12.95
CA GLU A 150 6.49 5.25 13.46
C GLU A 150 7.60 4.31 12.97
N PRO A 151 8.76 4.84 12.54
CA PRO A 151 9.24 6.21 12.78
C PRO A 151 8.90 7.19 11.64
N LYS A 152 8.19 6.74 10.59
CA LYS A 152 8.00 7.51 9.37
C LYS A 152 7.29 8.83 9.63
N TYR A 153 6.15 8.78 10.32
CA TYR A 153 5.39 9.98 10.67
C TYR A 153 6.21 10.95 11.53
N GLY A 154 6.79 10.47 12.63
CA GLY A 154 7.52 11.33 13.56
C GLY A 154 8.77 11.95 12.95
N HIS A 155 9.53 11.20 12.16
CA HIS A 155 10.74 11.72 11.52
C HIS A 155 10.41 12.79 10.46
N LEU A 156 9.35 12.59 9.67
CA LEU A 156 8.86 13.62 8.75
C LEU A 156 8.31 14.85 9.50
N LYS A 157 7.65 14.65 10.63
CA LYS A 157 7.19 15.75 11.49
C LYS A 157 8.35 16.59 12.01
N GLU A 158 9.44 15.98 12.45
CA GLU A 158 10.64 16.71 12.88
C GLU A 158 11.33 17.41 11.70
N LEU A 159 11.36 16.79 10.51
CA LEU A 159 11.80 17.45 9.27
C LEU A 159 10.97 18.71 8.99
N HIS A 160 9.63 18.62 9.05
CA HIS A 160 8.75 19.76 8.79
C HIS A 160 8.98 20.90 9.78
N LYS A 161 9.18 20.60 11.06
CA LYS A 161 9.53 21.63 12.04
C LYS A 161 10.87 22.28 11.73
N ALA A 162 11.88 21.51 11.31
CA ALA A 162 13.17 22.06 10.89
C ALA A 162 13.03 22.97 9.66
N ILE A 163 12.23 22.59 8.67
CA ILE A 163 11.91 23.43 7.50
C ILE A 163 11.18 24.71 7.94
N LYS A 164 10.25 24.61 8.89
CA LYS A 164 9.53 25.78 9.42
C LYS A 164 10.44 26.77 10.15
N LEU A 165 11.48 26.30 10.83
CA LEU A 165 12.51 27.21 11.38
C LEU A 165 13.29 27.93 10.26
N CYS A 166 13.48 27.28 9.10
CA CYS A 166 14.14 27.88 7.94
C CYS A 166 13.22 28.77 7.08
N GLU A 167 11.90 28.79 7.33
CA GLU A 167 10.89 29.33 6.41
C GLU A 167 11.17 30.78 6.01
N ARG A 168 11.54 31.64 6.97
CA ARG A 168 11.84 33.06 6.69
C ARG A 168 12.95 33.23 5.66
N ALA A 169 14.02 32.43 5.76
CA ALA A 169 15.12 32.46 4.79
C ALA A 169 14.71 31.83 3.45
N LEU A 170 14.00 30.70 3.48
CA LEU A 170 13.53 29.98 2.29
C LEU A 170 12.60 30.81 1.40
N VAL A 171 11.73 31.65 1.99
CA VAL A 171 10.75 32.46 1.22
C VAL A 171 11.30 33.82 0.79
N SER A 172 12.52 34.18 1.19
CA SER A 172 13.08 35.53 1.00
C SER A 172 14.38 35.55 0.19
N ALA A 173 14.92 34.39 -0.18
CA ALA A 173 16.18 34.28 -0.91
C ALA A 173 16.20 33.01 -1.78
N ASP A 174 17.02 33.05 -2.83
CA ASP A 174 17.41 31.85 -3.59
C ASP A 174 18.65 31.20 -2.95
N PRO A 175 18.84 29.87 -3.12
CA PRO A 175 19.99 29.19 -2.53
C PRO A 175 21.29 29.56 -3.22
N THR A 176 22.29 29.93 -2.44
CA THR A 176 23.70 29.96 -2.88
C THR A 176 24.32 28.58 -2.64
N VAL A 177 24.82 27.94 -3.71
CA VAL A 177 25.42 26.60 -3.64
C VAL A 177 26.93 26.70 -3.47
N THR A 178 27.48 26.06 -2.45
CA THR A 178 28.92 25.98 -2.18
C THR A 178 29.38 24.53 -2.11
N SER A 179 30.46 24.19 -2.79
CA SER A 179 31.08 22.87 -2.67
C SER A 179 31.79 22.73 -1.32
N LEU A 180 31.53 21.63 -0.60
CA LEU A 180 32.21 21.29 0.66
C LEU A 180 33.18 20.11 0.50
N GLY A 181 33.19 19.48 -0.67
CA GLY A 181 33.96 18.27 -0.97
C GLY A 181 33.49 17.63 -2.28
N SER A 182 34.04 16.47 -2.63
CA SER A 182 33.74 15.80 -3.91
C SER A 182 32.27 15.37 -4.04
N TYR A 183 31.61 15.05 -2.93
CA TYR A 183 30.21 14.62 -2.88
C TYR A 183 29.39 15.43 -1.87
N GLN A 184 29.90 16.57 -1.42
CA GLN A 184 29.29 17.36 -0.35
C GLN A 184 29.03 18.79 -0.82
N GLN A 185 27.85 19.30 -0.51
CA GLN A 185 27.42 20.65 -0.88
C GLN A 185 26.72 21.34 0.29
N ALA A 186 26.90 22.65 0.40
CA ALA A 186 26.05 23.53 1.18
C ALA A 186 25.09 24.27 0.24
N HIS A 187 23.81 24.32 0.59
CA HIS A 187 22.84 25.25 0.00
C HIS A 187 22.47 26.26 1.08
N VAL A 188 22.75 27.54 0.83
CA VAL A 188 22.62 28.60 1.84
C VAL A 188 21.63 29.65 1.37
N PHE A 189 20.62 29.90 2.19
CA PHE A 189 19.61 30.93 1.99
C PHE A 189 19.91 32.07 2.95
N THR A 190 20.28 33.23 2.43
CA THR A 190 20.62 34.41 3.24
C THR A 190 19.69 35.55 2.88
N THR A 191 18.93 36.02 3.86
CA THR A 191 18.04 37.18 3.70
C THR A 191 18.82 38.49 3.68
N GLN A 192 18.21 39.55 3.15
CA GLN A 192 18.78 40.91 3.22
C GLN A 192 18.94 41.39 4.67
N THR A 193 18.12 40.88 5.61
CA THR A 193 18.19 41.21 7.04
C THR A 193 19.24 40.40 7.81
N GLY A 194 19.94 39.47 7.15
CA GLY A 194 21.01 38.67 7.74
C GLY A 194 20.58 37.32 8.34
N ASP A 195 19.28 37.00 8.37
CA ASP A 195 18.84 35.64 8.71
C ASP A 195 19.37 34.64 7.68
N CYS A 196 19.82 33.47 8.14
CA CYS A 196 20.53 32.50 7.32
C CYS A 196 20.05 31.07 7.62
N ALA A 197 19.66 30.32 6.61
CA ALA A 197 19.42 28.88 6.71
C ALA A 197 20.35 28.09 5.78
N ALA A 198 20.95 27.01 6.26
CA ALA A 198 21.85 26.16 5.48
C ALA A 198 21.44 24.68 5.47
N PHE A 199 21.66 24.04 4.33
CA PHE A 199 21.47 22.61 4.11
C PHE A 199 22.81 22.01 3.70
N LEU A 200 23.39 21.18 4.57
CA LEU A 200 24.67 20.51 4.33
C LEU A 200 24.41 19.06 3.92
N THR A 201 24.69 18.75 2.66
CA THR A 201 24.28 17.50 2.03
C THR A 201 25.49 16.64 1.67
N ASN A 202 25.41 15.34 1.98
CA ASN A 202 26.34 14.32 1.55
C ASN A 202 25.64 13.34 0.60
N TYR A 203 26.01 13.40 -0.68
CA TYR A 203 25.47 12.49 -1.72
C TYR A 203 26.22 11.15 -1.78
N ASN A 204 27.32 10.99 -1.05
CA ASN A 204 28.06 9.73 -1.01
C ASN A 204 27.20 8.64 -0.35
N THR A 205 27.11 7.47 -0.99
CA THR A 205 26.31 6.33 -0.53
C THR A 205 27.11 5.35 0.34
N ASN A 206 28.41 5.55 0.52
CA ASN A 206 29.28 4.53 1.11
C ASN A 206 29.96 5.01 2.39
N SER A 207 30.10 6.33 2.59
CA SER A 207 30.88 6.84 3.72
C SER A 207 30.32 8.11 4.35
N PHE A 208 30.57 8.22 5.66
CA PHE A 208 30.45 9.47 6.39
C PHE A 208 31.42 10.51 5.83
N ALA A 209 31.03 11.78 5.88
CA ALA A 209 31.88 12.90 5.49
C ALA A 209 32.00 13.89 6.64
N ARG A 210 33.24 14.32 6.95
CA ARG A 210 33.50 15.45 7.84
C ARG A 210 33.77 16.69 7.00
N VAL A 211 32.90 17.68 7.07
CA VAL A 211 32.98 18.93 6.30
C VAL A 211 33.24 20.12 7.21
N MET A 212 33.83 21.18 6.66
CA MET A 212 33.97 22.47 7.33
C MET A 212 32.99 23.47 6.70
N PHE A 213 32.17 24.12 7.51
CA PHE A 213 31.23 25.16 7.07
C PHE A 213 31.13 26.23 8.16
N ASN A 214 31.23 27.52 7.79
CA ASN A 214 31.25 28.64 8.75
C ASN A 214 32.18 28.40 9.96
N ASN A 215 33.42 27.97 9.70
CA ASN A 215 34.46 27.65 10.71
C ASN A 215 34.09 26.57 11.74
N MET A 216 33.08 25.75 11.46
CA MET A 216 32.71 24.61 12.29
C MET A 216 32.77 23.31 11.50
N HIS A 217 32.99 22.21 12.21
CA HIS A 217 33.04 20.87 11.64
C HIS A 217 31.71 20.15 11.81
N TYR A 218 31.20 19.57 10.72
CA TYR A 218 29.99 18.75 10.72
C TYR A 218 30.29 17.36 10.20
N SER A 219 29.71 16.36 10.86
CA SER A 219 29.73 14.97 10.40
C SER A 219 28.40 14.64 9.72
N LEU A 220 28.46 14.28 8.44
CA LEU A 220 27.32 13.97 7.59
C LEU A 220 27.29 12.46 7.32
N PRO A 221 26.25 11.72 7.75
CA PRO A 221 26.04 10.34 7.32
C PRO A 221 25.99 10.19 5.79
N PRO A 222 26.24 8.99 5.25
CA PRO A 222 25.97 8.69 3.84
C PRO A 222 24.54 9.05 3.47
N TRP A 223 24.32 9.54 2.25
CA TRP A 223 22.98 9.81 1.69
C TRP A 223 22.08 10.62 2.64
N SER A 224 22.60 11.75 3.13
CA SER A 224 21.90 12.55 4.14
C SER A 224 22.09 14.05 3.98
N THR A 225 21.17 14.81 4.56
CA THR A 225 21.24 16.27 4.65
C THR A 225 21.04 16.72 6.10
N SER A 226 21.92 17.58 6.59
CA SER A 226 21.77 18.30 7.86
C SER A 226 21.15 19.68 7.63
N ILE A 227 20.19 20.07 8.45
CA ILE A 227 19.47 21.36 8.36
C ILE A 227 19.91 22.27 9.51
N LEU A 228 20.31 23.49 9.18
CA LEU A 228 20.82 24.51 10.10
C LEU A 228 20.01 25.82 9.91
N PRO A 229 18.96 26.08 10.71
CA PRO A 229 18.08 27.23 10.53
C PRO A 229 18.73 28.59 10.80
N ASP A 230 19.91 28.59 11.40
CA ASP A 230 20.76 29.75 11.74
C ASP A 230 22.14 29.66 11.07
N CYS A 231 22.31 28.75 10.09
CA CYS A 231 23.60 28.42 9.45
C CYS A 231 24.71 27.96 10.41
N ARG A 232 24.36 27.53 11.63
CA ARG A 232 25.33 27.15 12.67
C ARG A 232 24.97 25.89 13.44
N ASN A 233 23.75 25.77 13.93
CA ASN A 233 23.32 24.66 14.77
C ASN A 233 22.49 23.65 13.95
N VAL A 234 22.94 22.39 13.95
CA VAL A 234 22.17 21.31 13.30
C VAL A 234 20.98 20.96 14.18
N VAL A 235 19.76 21.17 13.66
CA VAL A 235 18.51 20.82 14.36
C VAL A 235 17.93 19.49 13.87
N PHE A 236 18.31 19.06 12.67
CA PHE A 236 17.79 17.85 12.04
C PHE A 236 18.83 17.28 11.05
N ASN A 237 18.89 15.96 10.92
CA ASN A 237 19.58 15.29 9.82
C ASN A 237 18.70 14.15 9.30
N THR A 238 18.57 14.05 7.97
CA THR A 238 17.64 13.11 7.32
C THR A 238 17.91 11.64 7.64
N ALA A 239 19.16 11.26 7.96
CA ALA A 239 19.55 9.88 8.28
C ALA A 239 19.71 9.61 9.79
N LYS A 240 19.49 10.60 10.66
CA LYS A 240 19.52 10.42 12.12
C LYS A 240 18.09 10.35 12.65
N VAL A 241 17.50 9.16 12.69
CA VAL A 241 16.16 8.93 13.22
C VAL A 241 16.21 8.90 14.75
N GLY A 242 15.52 9.83 15.41
CA GLY A 242 15.43 9.90 16.89
C GLY A 242 14.09 9.44 17.44
N VAL A 243 13.17 9.06 16.55
CA VAL A 243 11.81 8.61 16.88
C VAL A 243 11.82 7.09 17.03
N GLN A 244 11.05 6.58 17.99
CA GLN A 244 10.84 5.15 18.14
C GLN A 244 10.28 4.51 16.87
N ILE A 245 10.43 3.21 16.73
CA ILE A 245 9.69 2.38 15.78
C ILE A 245 8.57 1.69 16.58
N SER A 246 7.40 1.54 15.96
CA SER A 246 6.27 0.82 16.58
C SER A 246 6.02 -0.49 15.82
N ASN A 247 6.07 -1.60 16.53
CA ASN A 247 5.76 -2.92 15.98
C ASN A 247 4.25 -3.15 16.08
N MET A 248 3.63 -3.40 14.93
CA MET A 248 2.19 -3.63 14.83
C MET A 248 1.89 -5.13 14.86
N GLN A 249 0.79 -5.50 15.50
CA GLN A 249 0.26 -6.86 15.50
C GLN A 249 -1.23 -6.86 15.13
N MET A 250 -1.67 -7.99 14.60
CA MET A 250 -3.09 -8.32 14.43
C MET A 250 -3.43 -9.41 15.44
N SER A 251 -4.17 -9.07 16.49
CA SER A 251 -4.59 -10.01 17.53
C SER A 251 -6.06 -10.37 17.38
N VAL A 252 -6.43 -11.62 17.63
CA VAL A 252 -7.84 -12.06 17.51
C VAL A 252 -8.73 -11.27 18.48
N ALA A 253 -9.83 -10.72 17.96
CA ALA A 253 -10.72 -9.81 18.67
C ALA A 253 -11.78 -10.54 19.50
N ASN A 254 -12.34 -11.62 18.96
CA ASN A 254 -13.37 -12.47 19.57
C ASN A 254 -12.94 -13.94 19.47
N THR A 255 -13.12 -14.72 20.52
CA THR A 255 -12.85 -16.17 20.53
C THR A 255 -14.08 -17.02 20.23
N GLU A 256 -15.27 -16.43 20.15
CA GLU A 256 -16.49 -17.17 19.82
C GLU A 256 -16.53 -17.49 18.33
N SER A 257 -16.72 -18.77 18.01
CA SER A 257 -16.83 -19.24 16.64
C SER A 257 -18.09 -18.68 15.98
N LEU A 258 -17.94 -18.09 14.80
CA LEU A 258 -19.07 -17.64 14.00
C LEU A 258 -19.92 -18.84 13.55
N MET A 259 -21.23 -18.72 13.74
CA MET A 259 -22.21 -19.68 13.23
C MET A 259 -22.51 -19.35 11.78
N TRP A 260 -21.95 -20.14 10.87
CA TRP A 260 -22.06 -19.92 9.43
C TRP A 260 -23.29 -20.58 8.82
N GLU A 261 -23.90 -19.85 7.89
CA GLU A 261 -24.88 -20.34 6.94
C GLU A 261 -24.30 -20.25 5.53
N ARG A 262 -24.75 -21.14 4.63
CA ARG A 262 -24.23 -21.29 3.28
C ARG A 262 -25.33 -21.32 2.22
N TYR A 263 -25.06 -20.70 1.07
CA TYR A 263 -25.85 -20.78 -0.15
C TYR A 263 -24.93 -21.05 -1.35
N ASP A 264 -25.24 -22.06 -2.15
CA ASP A 264 -24.44 -22.44 -3.32
C ASP A 264 -24.95 -21.75 -4.59
N GLU A 265 -24.04 -21.14 -5.35
CA GLU A 265 -24.36 -20.49 -6.61
C GLU A 265 -24.68 -21.56 -7.68
N GLU A 266 -25.90 -21.54 -8.20
CA GLU A 266 -26.39 -22.57 -9.12
C GLU A 266 -25.92 -22.35 -10.57
N VAL A 267 -24.92 -23.11 -11.01
CA VAL A 267 -24.41 -23.10 -12.40
C VAL A 267 -25.35 -23.86 -13.36
N ALA A 268 -26.09 -24.85 -12.87
CA ALA A 268 -26.92 -25.73 -13.71
C ALA A 268 -28.08 -24.98 -14.38
N SER A 269 -28.76 -24.10 -13.64
CA SER A 269 -29.92 -23.29 -14.09
C SER A 269 -29.53 -21.98 -14.77
N LEU A 270 -28.24 -21.76 -15.06
CA LEU A 270 -27.83 -20.59 -15.84
C LEU A 270 -28.56 -20.60 -17.19
N ALA A 271 -28.94 -19.43 -17.71
CA ALA A 271 -29.72 -19.28 -18.94
C ALA A 271 -31.24 -19.53 -18.86
N ASP A 272 -31.86 -19.44 -17.68
CA ASP A 272 -33.32 -19.55 -17.54
C ASP A 272 -34.08 -18.20 -17.49
N ASN A 273 -33.42 -17.04 -17.31
CA ASN A 273 -34.06 -15.70 -17.25
C ASN A 273 -33.21 -14.57 -17.90
N SER A 274 -33.90 -13.65 -18.60
CA SER A 274 -33.41 -12.42 -19.29
C SER A 274 -31.96 -12.47 -19.79
N LEU A 275 -31.74 -13.05 -20.96
CA LEU A 275 -30.40 -13.30 -21.51
C LEU A 275 -30.21 -12.57 -22.82
N VAL A 276 -28.98 -12.10 -23.04
CA VAL A 276 -28.52 -11.68 -24.35
C VAL A 276 -27.93 -12.91 -25.04
N THR A 277 -28.31 -13.13 -26.29
CA THR A 277 -27.76 -14.20 -27.12
C THR A 277 -27.26 -13.62 -28.44
N THR A 278 -26.04 -13.99 -28.85
CA THR A 278 -25.47 -13.56 -30.14
C THR A 278 -24.61 -14.67 -30.74
N ASN A 279 -24.40 -14.62 -32.05
CA ASN A 279 -23.34 -15.41 -32.67
C ASN A 279 -22.00 -14.70 -32.42
N GLY A 280 -21.02 -15.44 -31.92
CA GLY A 280 -19.71 -14.89 -31.57
C GLY A 280 -19.59 -14.39 -30.13
N LEU A 281 -18.37 -13.97 -29.79
CA LEU A 281 -17.99 -13.51 -28.45
C LEU A 281 -18.18 -11.99 -28.31
N LEU A 282 -18.66 -11.55 -27.14
CA LEU A 282 -18.77 -10.16 -26.75
C LEU A 282 -17.72 -9.79 -25.70
N GLU A 283 -17.20 -8.57 -25.78
CA GLU A 283 -16.30 -7.98 -24.78
C GLU A 283 -17.03 -7.74 -23.44
N GLN A 284 -16.36 -8.07 -22.34
CA GLN A 284 -16.98 -8.14 -21.02
C GLN A 284 -17.50 -6.79 -20.53
N ILE A 285 -16.73 -5.71 -20.67
CA ILE A 285 -17.12 -4.38 -20.19
C ILE A 285 -18.27 -3.80 -21.03
N ASN A 286 -18.33 -4.10 -22.32
CA ASN A 286 -19.43 -3.69 -23.19
C ASN A 286 -20.76 -4.32 -22.76
N VAL A 287 -20.73 -5.58 -22.29
CA VAL A 287 -21.92 -6.30 -21.80
C VAL A 287 -22.27 -5.93 -20.37
N THR A 288 -21.29 -5.96 -19.47
CA THR A 288 -21.51 -5.76 -18.02
C THR A 288 -21.67 -4.28 -17.66
N ARG A 289 -21.14 -3.35 -18.45
CA ARG A 289 -21.02 -1.92 -18.09
C ARG A 289 -20.38 -1.72 -16.71
N ASP A 290 -19.48 -2.63 -16.34
CA ASP A 290 -18.84 -2.69 -15.02
C ASP A 290 -19.84 -2.75 -13.84
N THR A 291 -21.08 -3.22 -14.04
CA THR A 291 -22.04 -3.38 -12.93
C THR A 291 -21.74 -4.59 -12.05
N SER A 292 -20.95 -5.55 -12.54
CA SER A 292 -20.43 -6.70 -11.81
C SER A 292 -19.05 -7.08 -12.34
N ASP A 293 -18.24 -7.72 -11.49
CA ASP A 293 -16.96 -8.32 -11.91
C ASP A 293 -17.16 -9.55 -12.80
N TYR A 294 -18.37 -10.12 -12.81
CA TYR A 294 -18.67 -11.43 -13.33
C TYR A 294 -19.49 -11.37 -14.62
N LEU A 295 -19.05 -12.10 -15.65
CA LEU A 295 -19.82 -12.33 -16.87
C LEU A 295 -19.77 -13.80 -17.26
N TRP A 296 -20.94 -14.42 -17.38
CA TRP A 296 -21.07 -15.77 -17.91
C TRP A 296 -21.12 -15.77 -19.44
N TYR A 297 -20.29 -16.60 -20.06
CA TYR A 297 -20.31 -16.96 -21.47
C TYR A 297 -20.77 -18.42 -21.58
N ILE A 298 -21.96 -18.64 -22.13
CA ILE A 298 -22.61 -19.95 -22.12
C ILE A 298 -22.86 -20.42 -23.54
N THR A 299 -22.49 -21.65 -23.85
CA THR A 299 -22.79 -22.27 -25.14
C THR A 299 -23.04 -23.77 -24.99
N SER A 300 -23.68 -24.36 -26.00
CA SER A 300 -23.83 -25.81 -26.11
C SER A 300 -22.96 -26.39 -27.22
N VAL A 301 -22.47 -27.61 -27.01
CA VAL A 301 -21.73 -28.40 -28.00
C VAL A 301 -22.38 -29.78 -28.11
N GLU A 302 -22.82 -30.12 -29.32
CA GLU A 302 -23.30 -31.46 -29.66
C GLU A 302 -22.14 -32.40 -29.96
N ILE A 303 -22.15 -33.56 -29.28
CA ILE A 303 -21.16 -34.63 -29.41
C ILE A 303 -21.82 -35.89 -29.99
N ASN A 304 -21.23 -36.42 -31.05
CA ASN A 304 -21.70 -37.64 -31.69
C ASN A 304 -21.49 -38.84 -30.74
N PRO A 305 -22.51 -39.72 -30.54
CA PRO A 305 -22.37 -40.92 -29.71
C PRO A 305 -21.21 -41.86 -30.12
N ASN A 306 -20.75 -41.77 -31.37
CA ASN A 306 -19.68 -42.61 -31.91
C ASN A 306 -18.26 -42.02 -31.73
N GLU A 307 -18.12 -40.85 -31.10
CA GLU A 307 -16.81 -40.21 -30.88
C GLU A 307 -15.83 -41.14 -30.16
N GLY A 308 -14.60 -41.24 -30.67
CA GLY A 308 -13.59 -42.17 -30.15
C GLY A 308 -13.29 -42.01 -28.66
N PHE A 309 -13.35 -40.78 -28.13
CA PHE A 309 -13.11 -40.51 -26.71
C PHE A 309 -14.18 -41.11 -25.77
N LEU A 310 -15.41 -41.30 -26.25
CA LEU A 310 -16.48 -41.93 -25.46
C LEU A 310 -16.26 -43.44 -25.28
N ASN A 311 -15.48 -44.06 -26.16
CA ASN A 311 -15.22 -45.49 -26.21
C ASN A 311 -13.81 -45.84 -25.68
N GLY A 312 -13.35 -45.16 -24.62
CA GLY A 312 -12.06 -45.41 -23.98
C GLY A 312 -10.86 -44.66 -24.60
N GLY A 313 -11.12 -43.71 -25.51
CA GLY A 313 -10.10 -42.78 -26.00
C GLY A 313 -9.74 -41.68 -24.99
N GLN A 314 -8.78 -40.83 -25.35
CA GLN A 314 -8.40 -39.68 -24.53
C GLN A 314 -9.50 -38.61 -24.54
N LEU A 315 -9.77 -37.99 -23.40
CA LEU A 315 -10.74 -36.89 -23.30
C LEU A 315 -10.33 -35.73 -24.23
N PRO A 316 -11.29 -35.04 -24.86
CA PRO A 316 -11.01 -33.86 -25.65
C PRO A 316 -10.47 -32.74 -24.75
N VAL A 317 -9.77 -31.79 -25.34
CA VAL A 317 -9.15 -30.65 -24.65
C VAL A 317 -9.83 -29.36 -25.09
N LEU A 318 -10.32 -28.58 -24.13
CA LEU A 318 -10.85 -27.24 -24.37
C LEU A 318 -9.75 -26.20 -24.15
N ILE A 319 -9.61 -25.31 -25.13
CA ILE A 319 -8.72 -24.16 -25.08
C ILE A 319 -9.58 -22.89 -25.13
N VAL A 320 -9.39 -21.98 -24.16
CA VAL A 320 -10.13 -20.71 -24.08
C VAL A 320 -9.12 -19.58 -23.96
N GLN A 321 -9.12 -18.64 -24.90
CA GLN A 321 -8.36 -17.40 -24.79
C GLN A 321 -9.23 -16.25 -24.28
N SER A 322 -8.70 -15.50 -23.32
CA SER A 322 -9.37 -14.36 -22.71
C SER A 322 -8.40 -13.18 -22.59
N ALA A 323 -8.93 -11.98 -22.79
CA ALA A 323 -8.20 -10.73 -22.57
C ALA A 323 -7.93 -10.44 -21.09
N GLY A 324 -8.57 -11.19 -20.18
CA GLY A 324 -8.38 -11.13 -18.74
C GLY A 324 -9.69 -11.02 -17.97
N HIS A 325 -9.68 -10.95 -16.65
CA HIS A 325 -8.50 -11.03 -15.77
C HIS A 325 -8.34 -12.44 -15.16
N ALA A 326 -9.44 -13.14 -14.95
CA ALA A 326 -9.49 -14.56 -14.61
C ALA A 326 -10.68 -15.22 -15.32
N LEU A 327 -10.67 -16.55 -15.39
CA LEU A 327 -11.81 -17.32 -15.86
C LEU A 327 -11.94 -18.66 -15.13
N HIS A 328 -13.18 -19.15 -15.05
CA HIS A 328 -13.53 -20.49 -14.58
C HIS A 328 -14.37 -21.20 -15.63
N VAL A 329 -13.96 -22.41 -16.03
CA VAL A 329 -14.66 -23.22 -17.03
C VAL A 329 -15.50 -24.28 -16.34
N PHE A 330 -16.79 -24.29 -16.63
CA PHE A 330 -17.74 -25.30 -16.18
C PHE A 330 -18.24 -26.10 -17.37
N ILE A 331 -18.27 -27.42 -17.24
CA ILE A 331 -18.78 -28.35 -18.24
C ILE A 331 -19.88 -29.17 -17.58
N ASN A 332 -21.09 -29.10 -18.15
CA ASN A 332 -22.29 -29.75 -17.62
C ASN A 332 -22.53 -29.44 -16.13
N GLY A 333 -22.25 -28.21 -15.72
CA GLY A 333 -22.42 -27.71 -14.35
C GLY A 333 -21.27 -28.03 -13.38
N GLN A 334 -20.26 -28.79 -13.80
CA GLN A 334 -19.09 -29.12 -12.98
C GLN A 334 -17.88 -28.26 -13.35
N LEU A 335 -17.13 -27.77 -12.36
CA LEU A 335 -15.89 -27.03 -12.60
C LEU A 335 -14.86 -27.96 -13.25
N SER A 336 -14.38 -27.56 -14.43
CA SER A 336 -13.32 -28.24 -15.19
C SER A 336 -11.94 -27.65 -14.84
N GLY A 337 -11.87 -26.34 -14.61
CA GLY A 337 -10.63 -25.68 -14.18
C GLY A 337 -10.70 -24.15 -14.31
N SER A 338 -9.59 -23.50 -13.95
CA SER A 338 -9.50 -22.04 -13.83
C SER A 338 -8.17 -21.53 -14.38
N ALA A 339 -8.13 -20.27 -14.81
CA ALA A 339 -6.91 -19.56 -15.17
C ALA A 339 -7.02 -18.08 -14.75
N TYR A 340 -5.89 -17.46 -14.40
CA TYR A 340 -5.84 -16.04 -14.04
C TYR A 340 -4.52 -15.40 -14.47
N GLY A 341 -4.57 -14.09 -14.74
CA GLY A 341 -3.42 -13.31 -15.19
C GLY A 341 -2.74 -12.59 -14.03
N THR A 342 -1.90 -11.61 -14.37
CA THR A 342 -1.33 -10.64 -13.44
C THR A 342 -1.60 -9.22 -13.94
N ARG A 343 -1.24 -8.20 -13.15
CA ARG A 343 -1.34 -6.80 -13.61
C ARG A 343 -0.55 -6.55 -14.89
N GLN A 344 0.66 -7.13 -15.00
CA GLN A 344 1.53 -6.99 -16.16
C GLN A 344 1.04 -7.84 -17.34
N ASN A 345 0.63 -9.09 -17.08
CA ASN A 345 0.19 -10.04 -18.10
C ASN A 345 -1.28 -10.43 -17.85
N ARG A 346 -2.20 -9.57 -18.30
CA ARG A 346 -3.65 -9.72 -18.06
C ARG A 346 -4.29 -10.81 -18.92
N ARG A 347 -3.81 -10.99 -20.15
CA ARG A 347 -4.33 -11.99 -21.09
C ARG A 347 -4.00 -13.40 -20.61
N ILE A 348 -4.96 -14.30 -20.72
CA ILE A 348 -4.84 -15.68 -20.26
C ILE A 348 -5.28 -16.68 -21.32
N THR A 349 -4.71 -17.87 -21.25
CA THR A 349 -5.17 -19.03 -22.01
C THR A 349 -5.41 -20.18 -21.04
N TYR A 350 -6.65 -20.65 -20.97
CA TYR A 350 -6.99 -21.89 -20.30
C TYR A 350 -6.82 -23.06 -21.26
N THR A 351 -6.21 -24.15 -20.80
CA THR A 351 -6.14 -25.43 -21.52
C THR A 351 -6.43 -26.54 -20.52
N GLY A 352 -7.51 -27.30 -20.74
CA GLY A 352 -7.89 -28.38 -19.82
C GLY A 352 -8.79 -29.42 -20.47
N ASN A 353 -8.91 -30.58 -19.82
CA ASN A 353 -9.72 -31.68 -20.30
C ASN A 353 -11.21 -31.32 -20.26
N ALA A 354 -11.93 -31.64 -21.33
CA ALA A 354 -13.35 -31.45 -21.46
C ALA A 354 -14.08 -32.79 -21.27
N ASN A 355 -14.67 -32.99 -20.09
CA ASN A 355 -15.46 -34.18 -19.81
C ASN A 355 -16.86 -34.07 -20.44
N LEU A 356 -16.94 -34.42 -21.72
CA LEU A 356 -18.16 -34.36 -22.53
C LEU A 356 -18.86 -35.72 -22.57
N ARG A 357 -20.19 -35.71 -22.68
CA ARG A 357 -21.03 -36.89 -22.87
C ARG A 357 -21.66 -36.90 -24.26
N ALA A 358 -22.18 -38.04 -24.70
CA ALA A 358 -22.96 -38.10 -25.94
C ALA A 358 -24.16 -37.13 -25.92
N GLY A 359 -24.44 -36.49 -27.05
CA GLY A 359 -25.49 -35.48 -27.20
C GLY A 359 -25.06 -34.09 -26.73
N SER A 360 -26.01 -33.35 -26.16
CA SER A 360 -25.80 -31.93 -25.81
C SER A 360 -24.98 -31.75 -24.54
N ASN A 361 -23.92 -30.94 -24.65
CA ASN A 361 -23.06 -30.55 -23.53
C ASN A 361 -23.08 -29.04 -23.36
N LYS A 362 -23.30 -28.58 -22.13
CA LYS A 362 -23.28 -27.16 -21.78
C LYS A 362 -21.88 -26.77 -21.32
N ILE A 363 -21.28 -25.78 -21.96
CA ILE A 363 -20.03 -25.14 -21.55
C ILE A 363 -20.40 -23.75 -21.04
N ALA A 364 -20.11 -23.48 -19.77
CA ALA A 364 -20.30 -22.17 -19.15
C ALA A 364 -18.93 -21.66 -18.67
N ILE A 365 -18.54 -20.47 -19.13
CA ILE A 365 -17.27 -19.84 -18.76
C ILE A 365 -17.60 -18.59 -17.94
N LEU A 366 -17.23 -18.58 -16.67
CA LEU A 366 -17.31 -17.41 -15.82
C LEU A 366 -16.05 -16.58 -16.03
N SER A 367 -16.19 -15.43 -16.69
CA SER A 367 -15.13 -14.44 -16.85
C SER A 367 -15.16 -13.45 -15.68
N VAL A 368 -13.98 -13.07 -15.17
CA VAL A 368 -13.84 -12.24 -13.97
C VAL A 368 -12.93 -11.05 -14.22
N ALA A 369 -13.41 -9.84 -13.96
CA ALA A 369 -12.64 -8.60 -14.00
C ALA A 369 -12.17 -8.22 -12.58
N VAL A 370 -10.85 -8.13 -12.36
CA VAL A 370 -10.25 -7.72 -11.07
C VAL A 370 -9.85 -6.25 -11.11
N GLY A 371 -10.84 -5.36 -11.18
CA GLY A 371 -10.66 -3.92 -11.42
C GLY A 371 -10.22 -3.61 -12.86
N LEU A 372 -10.41 -2.36 -13.30
CA LEU A 372 -10.14 -1.94 -14.68
C LEU A 372 -8.76 -1.27 -14.83
N PRO A 373 -8.18 -1.26 -16.04
CA PRO A 373 -6.98 -0.49 -16.37
C PRO A 373 -7.11 0.99 -15.99
N ASN A 374 -6.03 1.58 -15.47
CA ASN A 374 -5.99 2.96 -15.00
C ASN A 374 -4.75 3.76 -15.46
N VAL A 375 -3.89 3.17 -16.30
CA VAL A 375 -2.69 3.82 -16.83
C VAL A 375 -2.24 3.16 -18.14
N GLY A 376 -1.75 3.98 -19.08
CA GLY A 376 -1.22 3.56 -20.39
C GLY A 376 -2.00 4.12 -21.58
N THR A 377 -1.32 4.33 -22.71
CA THR A 377 -1.95 4.88 -23.91
C THR A 377 -3.16 4.04 -24.35
N HIS A 378 -4.31 4.70 -24.52
CA HIS A 378 -5.58 4.07 -24.90
C HIS A 378 -6.02 2.90 -23.99
N TYR A 379 -5.73 2.97 -22.68
CA TYR A 379 -6.13 1.92 -21.76
C TYR A 379 -7.65 1.71 -21.71
N GLU A 380 -8.43 2.73 -22.07
CA GLU A 380 -9.89 2.69 -22.18
C GLU A 380 -10.40 1.76 -23.31
N LEU A 381 -9.54 1.43 -24.28
CA LEU A 381 -9.84 0.51 -25.38
C LEU A 381 -9.38 -0.92 -25.11
N TRP A 382 -8.71 -1.18 -23.97
CA TRP A 382 -8.20 -2.50 -23.66
C TRP A 382 -9.33 -3.45 -23.28
N GLU A 383 -9.51 -4.46 -24.12
CA GLU A 383 -10.54 -5.50 -23.96
C GLU A 383 -10.38 -6.28 -22.66
N THR A 384 -11.51 -6.74 -22.11
CA THR A 384 -11.60 -7.67 -20.98
C THR A 384 -12.52 -8.84 -21.34
N GLY A 385 -12.27 -10.00 -20.74
CA GLY A 385 -13.06 -11.20 -20.88
C GLY A 385 -12.75 -12.06 -22.10
N VAL A 386 -13.61 -13.06 -22.36
CA VAL A 386 -13.34 -14.11 -23.36
C VAL A 386 -13.48 -13.54 -24.76
N GLN A 387 -12.35 -13.28 -25.42
CA GLN A 387 -12.28 -12.80 -26.82
C GLN A 387 -11.96 -13.90 -27.83
N GLY A 388 -11.68 -15.10 -27.33
CA GLY A 388 -11.36 -16.25 -28.16
C GLY A 388 -9.95 -16.18 -28.78
N PRO A 389 -9.59 -17.20 -29.57
CA PRO A 389 -10.43 -18.33 -29.96
C PRO A 389 -10.80 -19.26 -28.79
N VAL A 390 -11.93 -19.94 -28.94
CA VAL A 390 -12.39 -21.03 -28.08
C VAL A 390 -12.43 -22.30 -28.93
N VAL A 391 -11.54 -23.26 -28.62
CA VAL A 391 -11.28 -24.42 -29.48
C VAL A 391 -11.40 -25.71 -28.69
N LEU A 392 -12.16 -26.67 -29.22
CA LEU A 392 -12.20 -28.05 -28.75
C LEU A 392 -11.28 -28.91 -29.63
N ARG A 393 -10.30 -29.61 -29.04
CA ARG A 393 -9.38 -30.51 -29.72
C ARG A 393 -9.59 -31.95 -29.25
N GLY A 394 -9.21 -32.93 -30.08
CA GLY A 394 -9.28 -34.35 -29.72
C GLY A 394 -10.66 -34.97 -29.90
N ILE A 395 -11.51 -34.34 -30.71
CA ILE A 395 -12.68 -34.99 -31.33
C ILE A 395 -12.25 -35.69 -32.62
N ASP A 396 -13.04 -36.63 -33.14
CA ASP A 396 -12.69 -37.43 -34.33
C ASP A 396 -12.45 -36.55 -35.58
N GLN A 397 -13.08 -35.38 -35.65
CA GLN A 397 -12.85 -34.37 -36.69
C GLN A 397 -11.53 -33.57 -36.51
N GLY A 398 -10.71 -33.91 -35.51
CA GLY A 398 -9.46 -33.26 -35.15
C GLY A 398 -9.65 -32.10 -34.17
N HIS A 399 -10.24 -31.00 -34.65
CA HIS A 399 -10.58 -29.85 -33.81
C HIS A 399 -11.83 -29.14 -34.30
N ARG A 400 -12.49 -28.43 -33.38
CA ARG A 400 -13.66 -27.59 -33.65
C ARG A 400 -13.45 -26.23 -32.99
N ASP A 401 -13.44 -25.18 -33.81
CA ASP A 401 -13.52 -23.80 -33.33
C ASP A 401 -14.98 -23.48 -33.02
N ILE A 402 -15.26 -23.17 -31.76
CA ILE A 402 -16.59 -22.83 -31.26
C ILE A 402 -16.74 -21.33 -30.96
N THR A 403 -15.79 -20.50 -31.38
CA THR A 403 -15.80 -19.04 -31.16
C THR A 403 -17.03 -18.39 -31.76
N TRP A 404 -17.38 -18.73 -33.01
CA TRP A 404 -18.42 -18.05 -33.79
C TRP A 404 -19.82 -18.67 -33.68
N GLN A 405 -20.02 -19.62 -32.77
CA GLN A 405 -21.35 -20.21 -32.55
C GLN A 405 -22.22 -19.30 -31.67
N GLN A 406 -23.45 -19.74 -31.39
CA GLN A 406 -24.37 -18.99 -30.56
C GLN A 406 -23.93 -19.04 -29.08
N TRP A 407 -23.63 -17.87 -28.52
CA TRP A 407 -23.31 -17.68 -27.11
C TRP A 407 -24.43 -16.93 -26.38
N THR A 408 -24.70 -17.36 -25.16
CA THR A 408 -25.67 -16.77 -24.24
C THR A 408 -24.94 -16.15 -23.05
N TYR A 409 -25.37 -14.96 -22.64
CA TYR A 409 -24.69 -14.14 -21.65
C TYR A 409 -25.56 -13.87 -20.43
N GLN A 410 -24.96 -13.91 -19.25
CA GLN A 410 -25.57 -13.48 -18.00
C GLN A 410 -24.59 -12.59 -17.22
N VAL A 411 -25.00 -11.35 -16.97
CA VAL A 411 -24.24 -10.39 -16.16
C VAL A 411 -24.43 -10.73 -14.68
N GLY A 412 -23.31 -10.76 -13.95
CA GLY A 412 -23.29 -10.97 -12.52
C GLY A 412 -23.65 -12.39 -12.06
N LEU A 413 -23.68 -12.53 -10.75
CA LEU A 413 -24.06 -13.75 -10.04
C LEU A 413 -25.55 -13.70 -9.67
N LYS A 414 -26.18 -14.87 -9.55
CA LYS A 414 -27.54 -15.00 -9.00
C LYS A 414 -27.60 -14.41 -7.59
N GLY A 415 -26.61 -14.66 -6.73
CA GLY A 415 -26.55 -14.04 -5.41
C GLY A 415 -26.50 -12.49 -5.45
N GLU A 416 -25.81 -11.90 -6.43
CA GLU A 416 -25.80 -10.45 -6.65
C GLU A 416 -27.19 -9.94 -7.07
N ASN A 417 -27.82 -10.60 -8.04
CA ASN A 417 -29.17 -10.24 -8.53
C ASN A 417 -30.26 -10.40 -7.46
N LEU A 418 -30.06 -11.35 -6.55
CA LEU A 418 -30.91 -11.62 -5.40
C LEU A 418 -30.59 -10.73 -4.20
N ASN A 419 -29.51 -9.94 -4.27
CA ASN A 419 -29.06 -9.01 -3.24
C ASN A 419 -28.86 -9.67 -1.87
N VAL A 420 -28.24 -10.86 -1.85
CA VAL A 420 -28.08 -11.68 -0.64
C VAL A 420 -27.18 -11.03 0.42
N ASN A 421 -26.47 -9.95 0.06
CA ASN A 421 -25.62 -9.15 0.91
C ASN A 421 -26.37 -8.05 1.70
N ALA A 422 -27.65 -7.80 1.43
CA ALA A 422 -28.43 -6.76 2.11
C ALA A 422 -28.93 -7.18 3.51
N LEU A 423 -29.06 -6.20 4.42
CA LEU A 423 -29.56 -6.36 5.79
C LEU A 423 -31.04 -6.74 5.87
N GLU A 424 -31.89 -6.21 4.97
CA GLU A 424 -33.34 -6.43 4.97
C GLU A 424 -33.87 -6.65 3.55
N GLY A 425 -34.65 -7.72 3.38
CA GLY A 425 -35.70 -7.93 2.37
C GLY A 425 -35.37 -7.66 0.90
N THR A 426 -35.20 -8.74 0.12
CA THR A 426 -35.87 -8.88 -1.20
C THR A 426 -35.85 -10.29 -1.80
N SER A 427 -35.06 -11.25 -1.31
CA SER A 427 -35.20 -12.65 -1.74
C SER A 427 -34.74 -13.69 -0.72
N THR A 428 -35.55 -14.72 -0.51
CA THR A 428 -35.26 -15.83 0.41
C THR A 428 -34.59 -16.96 -0.37
N VAL A 429 -33.25 -16.95 -0.44
CA VAL A 429 -32.53 -18.18 -0.78
C VAL A 429 -32.58 -19.13 0.42
N GLU A 430 -32.59 -20.43 0.14
CA GLU A 430 -32.53 -21.44 1.20
C GLU A 430 -31.09 -21.57 1.70
N TRP A 431 -30.85 -21.01 2.89
CA TRP A 431 -29.56 -21.08 3.56
C TRP A 431 -29.41 -22.41 4.29
N MET A 432 -28.30 -23.11 4.04
CA MET A 432 -27.91 -24.33 4.75
C MET A 432 -27.12 -23.95 6.01
N GLY A 433 -27.58 -24.38 7.19
CA GLY A 433 -26.92 -24.12 8.48
C GLY A 433 -26.21 -25.34 9.07
N GLY A 434 -25.48 -25.12 10.16
CA GLY A 434 -24.87 -26.20 10.96
C GLY A 434 -23.73 -26.92 10.23
N SER A 435 -23.61 -28.24 10.45
CA SER A 435 -22.52 -29.05 9.86
C SER A 435 -22.53 -29.08 8.33
N LEU A 436 -23.70 -28.91 7.70
CA LEU A 436 -23.86 -28.85 6.24
C LEU A 436 -23.19 -27.62 5.63
N ALA A 437 -23.14 -26.50 6.35
CA ALA A 437 -22.48 -25.28 5.88
C ALA A 437 -20.95 -25.45 5.72
N VAL A 438 -20.36 -26.42 6.43
CA VAL A 438 -18.91 -26.59 6.60
C VAL A 438 -18.37 -27.84 5.88
N GLN A 439 -19.25 -28.72 5.37
CA GLN A 439 -18.86 -30.03 4.86
C GLN A 439 -18.14 -30.03 3.51
N THR A 440 -18.37 -29.03 2.65
CA THR A 440 -17.78 -29.00 1.30
C THR A 440 -17.25 -27.62 0.95
N GLN A 441 -15.99 -27.54 0.54
CA GLN A 441 -15.36 -26.30 0.09
C GLN A 441 -15.55 -26.17 -1.43
N GLN A 442 -16.77 -25.86 -1.87
CA GLN A 442 -17.06 -25.71 -3.29
C GLN A 442 -16.79 -24.27 -3.77
N PRO A 443 -16.35 -24.09 -5.02
CA PRO A 443 -16.30 -22.78 -5.67
C PRO A 443 -17.68 -22.15 -5.77
N LEU A 444 -17.73 -20.82 -5.91
CA LEU A 444 -18.95 -20.03 -6.04
C LEU A 444 -19.95 -20.27 -4.89
N THR A 445 -19.50 -20.01 -3.67
CA THR A 445 -20.30 -20.20 -2.45
C THR A 445 -20.53 -18.87 -1.74
N TRP A 446 -21.76 -18.62 -1.31
CA TRP A 446 -22.09 -17.52 -0.41
C TRP A 446 -22.13 -18.03 1.03
N TYR A 447 -21.46 -17.30 1.91
CA TYR A 447 -21.48 -17.52 3.34
C TYR A 447 -22.07 -16.29 4.04
N ARG A 448 -22.80 -16.51 5.13
CA ARG A 448 -23.17 -15.44 6.05
C ARG A 448 -23.07 -15.87 7.51
N ALA A 449 -22.79 -14.91 8.38
CA ALA A 449 -22.79 -15.07 9.82
C ALA A 449 -23.19 -13.77 10.51
N TYR A 450 -23.68 -13.89 11.75
CA TYR A 450 -23.95 -12.75 12.62
C TYR A 450 -22.92 -12.66 13.74
N PHE A 451 -22.54 -11.44 14.11
CA PHE A 451 -21.57 -11.21 15.17
C PHE A 451 -21.82 -9.93 15.96
N GLU A 452 -21.29 -9.88 17.18
CA GLU A 452 -21.25 -8.67 18.01
C GLU A 452 -19.95 -7.90 17.76
N ALA A 453 -20.03 -6.56 17.80
CA ALA A 453 -18.86 -5.73 17.60
C ALA A 453 -17.83 -5.99 18.72
N PRO A 454 -16.55 -6.26 18.39
CA PRO A 454 -15.54 -6.43 19.42
C PRO A 454 -15.40 -5.17 20.28
N ALA A 455 -15.12 -5.33 21.57
CA ALA A 455 -14.89 -4.20 22.47
C ALA A 455 -13.66 -3.34 22.07
N GLY A 456 -13.51 -2.17 22.69
CA GLY A 456 -12.37 -1.26 22.50
C GLY A 456 -12.45 -0.40 21.24
N ASP A 457 -11.43 0.43 21.03
CA ASP A 457 -11.36 1.43 19.95
C ASP A 457 -10.30 1.08 18.89
N GLU A 458 -9.60 -0.05 19.04
CA GLU A 458 -8.54 -0.46 18.11
C GLU A 458 -9.12 -0.70 16.71
N PRO A 459 -8.41 -0.35 15.62
CA PRO A 459 -8.89 -0.67 14.28
C PRO A 459 -9.09 -2.19 14.09
N LEU A 460 -10.05 -2.54 13.24
CA LEU A 460 -10.46 -3.92 13.01
C LEU A 460 -10.13 -4.39 11.59
N ALA A 461 -9.89 -5.68 11.43
CA ALA A 461 -9.81 -6.33 10.14
C ALA A 461 -10.43 -7.73 10.20
N LEU A 462 -10.78 -8.29 9.05
CA LEU A 462 -11.05 -9.71 8.89
C LEU A 462 -9.76 -10.43 8.48
N ASP A 463 -9.40 -11.48 9.20
CA ASP A 463 -8.39 -12.44 8.74
C ASP A 463 -9.05 -13.41 7.76
N MET A 464 -8.72 -13.27 6.48
CA MET A 464 -9.25 -14.09 5.38
C MET A 464 -8.25 -15.15 4.91
N GLY A 465 -7.20 -15.44 5.70
CA GLY A 465 -6.12 -16.36 5.30
C GLY A 465 -6.56 -17.81 5.03
N SER A 466 -7.77 -18.19 5.46
CA SER A 466 -8.37 -19.51 5.19
C SER A 466 -9.24 -19.55 3.92
N MET A 467 -9.41 -18.41 3.25
CA MET A 467 -10.31 -18.23 2.12
C MET A 467 -9.52 -18.14 0.81
N GLY A 468 -10.21 -18.23 -0.32
CA GLY A 468 -9.62 -18.21 -1.66
C GLY A 468 -9.64 -16.82 -2.28
N LYS A 469 -10.76 -16.46 -2.91
CA LYS A 469 -10.97 -15.16 -3.57
C LYS A 469 -12.45 -14.81 -3.53
N GLY A 470 -12.78 -13.53 -3.50
CA GLY A 470 -14.15 -13.09 -3.75
C GLY A 470 -14.41 -11.70 -3.21
N GLN A 471 -15.55 -11.50 -2.56
CA GLN A 471 -15.98 -10.20 -2.02
C GLN A 471 -16.57 -10.35 -0.62
N VAL A 472 -16.41 -9.32 0.20
CA VAL A 472 -16.93 -9.29 1.58
C VAL A 472 -17.80 -8.05 1.81
N TRP A 473 -18.88 -8.24 2.57
CA TRP A 473 -19.75 -7.18 3.04
C TRP A 473 -19.99 -7.29 4.55
N ILE A 474 -20.08 -6.14 5.20
CA ILE A 474 -20.57 -6.03 6.57
C ILE A 474 -21.75 -5.07 6.56
N ASN A 475 -22.90 -5.50 7.07
CA ASN A 475 -24.10 -4.67 7.15
C ASN A 475 -24.48 -4.05 5.80
N GLY A 476 -24.37 -4.83 4.71
CA GLY A 476 -24.59 -4.37 3.33
C GLY A 476 -23.49 -3.48 2.74
N GLN A 477 -22.54 -2.99 3.54
CA GLN A 477 -21.41 -2.19 3.08
C GLN A 477 -20.30 -3.10 2.57
N SER A 478 -19.82 -2.85 1.35
CA SER A 478 -18.79 -3.69 0.74
C SER A 478 -17.39 -3.33 1.29
N ILE A 479 -16.78 -4.27 1.99
CA ILE A 479 -15.36 -4.19 2.40
C ILE A 479 -14.45 -4.19 1.17
N GLY A 480 -14.88 -4.87 0.12
CA GLY A 480 -14.21 -4.95 -1.17
C GLY A 480 -13.81 -6.38 -1.52
N ARG A 481 -12.93 -6.49 -2.52
CA ARG A 481 -12.43 -7.79 -2.97
C ARG A 481 -11.50 -8.40 -1.92
N TYR A 482 -11.45 -9.72 -1.83
CA TYR A 482 -10.36 -10.42 -1.17
C TYR A 482 -9.76 -11.44 -2.11
N TRP A 483 -8.46 -11.68 -1.95
CA TRP A 483 -7.76 -12.72 -2.70
C TRP A 483 -6.50 -13.14 -1.96
N THR A 484 -6.46 -14.40 -1.55
CA THR A 484 -5.29 -15.06 -0.95
C THR A 484 -4.28 -15.46 -2.04
N ALA A 485 -3.90 -14.50 -2.88
CA ALA A 485 -2.85 -14.65 -3.88
C ALA A 485 -1.48 -14.48 -3.20
N TYR A 486 -0.58 -15.41 -3.45
CA TYR A 486 0.75 -15.42 -2.81
C TYR A 486 1.75 -14.57 -3.59
N ALA A 487 2.53 -13.78 -2.85
CA ALA A 487 3.70 -13.12 -3.40
C ALA A 487 4.71 -14.17 -3.89
N PRO A 488 5.45 -13.93 -4.98
CA PRO A 488 6.46 -14.86 -5.44
C PRO A 488 7.52 -15.10 -4.37
N ASN A 489 8.03 -16.33 -4.32
CA ASN A 489 9.28 -16.61 -3.61
C ASN A 489 10.39 -15.78 -4.28
N GLY A 490 11.08 -14.96 -3.51
CA GLY A 490 11.99 -13.96 -4.06
C GLY A 490 12.81 -13.29 -2.98
N ASN A 491 13.55 -12.26 -3.38
CA ASN A 491 14.51 -11.62 -2.50
C ASN A 491 13.91 -10.43 -1.74
N CYS A 492 13.12 -10.71 -0.70
CA CYS A 492 12.75 -9.72 0.31
C CYS A 492 13.93 -9.43 1.26
N ASN A 493 15.01 -8.87 0.69
CA ASN A 493 16.26 -8.53 1.39
C ASN A 493 16.08 -7.53 2.53
N GLN A 494 17.10 -7.44 3.39
CA GLN A 494 17.29 -6.29 4.27
C GLN A 494 17.29 -4.98 3.45
N CYS A 495 16.38 -4.09 3.81
CA CYS A 495 16.21 -2.79 3.18
C CYS A 495 17.25 -1.80 3.72
N SER A 496 17.88 -1.02 2.83
CA SER A 496 18.77 0.09 3.19
C SER A 496 18.23 1.41 2.66
N TYR A 497 18.27 2.45 3.49
CA TYR A 497 17.91 3.81 3.08
C TYR A 497 18.90 4.42 2.10
N ILE A 498 20.13 3.92 2.06
CA ILE A 498 21.22 4.56 1.34
C ILE A 498 21.12 4.32 -0.17
N GLY A 499 21.29 5.39 -0.96
CA GLY A 499 21.31 5.36 -2.41
C GLY A 499 19.91 5.40 -3.04
N THR A 500 19.87 5.65 -4.34
CA THR A 500 18.62 5.88 -5.10
C THR A 500 17.58 4.79 -4.85
N TYR A 501 16.39 5.21 -4.43
CA TYR A 501 15.23 4.34 -4.23
C TYR A 501 14.45 4.11 -5.53
N ARG A 502 13.97 2.88 -5.68
CA ARG A 502 12.98 2.41 -6.65
C ARG A 502 12.09 1.38 -5.94
N SER A 503 10.85 1.21 -6.37
CA SER A 503 9.87 0.35 -5.66
C SER A 503 10.37 -1.07 -5.35
N PRO A 504 11.19 -1.76 -6.19
CA PRO A 504 11.67 -3.10 -5.84
C PRO A 504 12.78 -3.14 -4.77
N LYS A 505 13.32 -1.99 -4.35
CA LYS A 505 14.48 -1.92 -3.46
C LYS A 505 14.20 -2.51 -2.07
N CYS A 506 12.98 -2.31 -1.57
CA CYS A 506 12.58 -2.71 -0.22
C CYS A 506 11.20 -3.38 -0.31
N GLN A 507 11.23 -4.71 -0.40
CA GLN A 507 10.07 -5.57 -0.55
C GLN A 507 9.93 -6.47 0.66
N THR A 508 8.69 -6.75 1.05
CA THR A 508 8.33 -7.62 2.17
C THR A 508 7.20 -8.57 1.77
N GLY A 509 6.98 -9.62 2.57
CA GLY A 509 5.88 -10.57 2.35
C GLY A 509 6.13 -11.62 1.26
N CYS A 510 7.37 -11.86 0.82
CA CYS A 510 7.69 -12.92 -0.13
C CYS A 510 7.23 -14.29 0.40
N GLY A 511 6.55 -15.08 -0.43
CA GLY A 511 6.05 -16.41 -0.04
C GLY A 511 4.81 -16.41 0.87
N GLU A 512 4.26 -15.23 1.18
CA GLU A 512 3.05 -15.06 1.99
C GLU A 512 1.87 -14.57 1.13
N PRO A 513 0.61 -14.72 1.59
CA PRO A 513 -0.51 -14.04 0.98
C PRO A 513 -0.27 -12.53 0.92
N THR A 514 -0.44 -11.95 -0.26
CA THR A 514 -0.17 -10.52 -0.52
C THR A 514 -1.02 -9.62 0.37
N GLN A 515 -2.29 -10.00 0.56
CA GLN A 515 -3.18 -9.37 1.53
C GLN A 515 -3.96 -10.45 2.28
N ARG A 516 -3.71 -10.55 3.59
CA ARG A 516 -4.40 -11.47 4.50
C ARG A 516 -5.52 -10.78 5.29
N TRP A 517 -5.28 -9.54 5.71
CA TRP A 517 -6.20 -8.78 6.56
C TRP A 517 -6.95 -7.73 5.76
N TYR A 518 -8.26 -7.67 5.95
CA TYR A 518 -9.18 -6.81 5.22
C TYR A 518 -9.86 -5.84 6.19
N HIS A 519 -9.56 -4.55 6.04
CA HIS A 519 -9.97 -3.50 6.98
C HIS A 519 -11.49 -3.42 7.15
N VAL A 520 -11.93 -3.42 8.41
CA VAL A 520 -13.33 -3.20 8.81
C VAL A 520 -13.44 -1.87 9.55
N PRO A 521 -14.05 -0.84 8.95
CA PRO A 521 -14.32 0.41 9.64
C PRO A 521 -15.22 0.19 10.86
N ARG A 522 -14.76 0.64 12.04
CA ARG A 522 -15.53 0.60 13.29
C ARG A 522 -16.91 1.22 13.14
N SER A 523 -17.02 2.30 12.35
CA SER A 523 -18.28 3.01 12.11
C SER A 523 -19.31 2.24 11.29
N TRP A 524 -18.93 1.13 10.65
CA TRP A 524 -19.87 0.25 9.92
C TRP A 524 -20.50 -0.80 10.83
N LEU A 525 -20.08 -0.88 12.09
CA LEU A 525 -20.57 -1.85 13.07
C LEU A 525 -21.64 -1.26 13.97
N ASN A 526 -22.72 -2.03 14.14
CA ASN A 526 -23.65 -1.88 15.24
C ASN A 526 -23.10 -2.61 16.48
N PRO A 527 -23.55 -2.30 17.71
CA PRO A 527 -23.11 -3.01 18.91
C PRO A 527 -23.36 -4.53 18.82
N THR A 528 -24.52 -4.94 18.30
CA THR A 528 -24.91 -6.35 18.15
C THR A 528 -25.54 -6.59 16.78
N LYS A 529 -25.70 -7.87 16.41
CA LYS A 529 -26.38 -8.32 15.18
C LYS A 529 -25.79 -7.76 13.88
N ASN A 530 -24.47 -7.64 13.82
CA ASN A 530 -23.80 -7.31 12.56
C ASN A 530 -23.88 -8.50 11.61
N LEU A 531 -24.26 -8.25 10.37
CA LEU A 531 -24.30 -9.25 9.31
C LEU A 531 -22.98 -9.22 8.53
N LEU A 532 -22.24 -10.33 8.54
CA LEU A 532 -21.09 -10.57 7.67
C LEU A 532 -21.55 -11.46 6.51
N VAL A 533 -21.33 -11.01 5.27
CA VAL A 533 -21.57 -11.81 4.05
C VAL A 533 -20.28 -11.93 3.27
N VAL A 534 -19.97 -13.14 2.81
CA VAL A 534 -18.77 -13.46 2.02
C VAL A 534 -19.20 -14.22 0.79
N PHE A 535 -18.86 -13.71 -0.39
CA PHE A 535 -18.88 -14.52 -1.61
C PHE A 535 -17.49 -15.12 -1.82
N GLU A 536 -17.40 -16.45 -1.88
CA GLU A 536 -16.19 -17.23 -2.10
C GLU A 536 -16.20 -17.85 -3.50
N GLU A 537 -15.33 -17.33 -4.36
CA GLU A 537 -15.20 -17.66 -5.78
C GLU A 537 -14.46 -18.98 -6.01
N LEU A 538 -13.40 -19.27 -5.24
CA LEU A 538 -12.49 -20.40 -5.50
C LEU A 538 -12.72 -21.60 -4.57
N GLY A 539 -13.10 -21.32 -3.33
CA GLY A 539 -13.22 -22.29 -2.24
C GLY A 539 -12.36 -21.88 -1.05
N GLY A 540 -12.91 -22.04 0.15
CA GLY A 540 -12.28 -21.58 1.39
C GLY A 540 -12.97 -22.15 2.62
N ASP A 541 -12.29 -22.06 3.77
CA ASP A 541 -12.83 -22.48 5.06
C ASP A 541 -13.31 -21.27 5.87
N ALA A 542 -14.62 -20.98 5.76
CA ALA A 542 -15.24 -19.84 6.43
C ALA A 542 -15.15 -19.93 7.96
N THR A 543 -15.06 -21.13 8.53
CA THR A 543 -15.01 -21.33 9.99
C THR A 543 -13.75 -20.77 10.65
N LYS A 544 -12.70 -20.53 9.85
CA LYS A 544 -11.43 -19.94 10.29
C LYS A 544 -11.33 -18.44 10.05
N ILE A 545 -12.33 -17.82 9.43
CA ILE A 545 -12.43 -16.36 9.36
C ILE A 545 -12.56 -15.83 10.79
N SER A 546 -11.76 -14.83 11.12
CA SER A 546 -11.81 -14.19 12.43
C SER A 546 -11.68 -12.67 12.32
N MET A 547 -12.32 -11.97 13.25
CA MET A 547 -12.09 -10.54 13.42
C MET A 547 -10.81 -10.35 14.22
N VAL A 548 -9.93 -9.47 13.77
CA VAL A 548 -8.67 -9.12 14.44
C VAL A 548 -8.62 -7.63 14.77
N LYS A 549 -7.95 -7.30 15.87
CA LYS A 549 -7.63 -5.94 16.30
C LYS A 549 -6.20 -5.61 15.90
N ARG A 550 -6.00 -4.41 15.37
CA ARG A 550 -4.68 -3.89 15.07
C ARG A 550 -4.17 -3.05 16.23
N SER A 551 -3.08 -3.46 16.86
CA SER A 551 -2.49 -2.75 18.00
C SER A 551 -0.97 -2.70 17.94
N VAL A 552 -0.37 -1.81 18.73
CA VAL A 552 1.08 -1.84 18.97
C VAL A 552 1.38 -3.00 19.92
N SER A 553 2.34 -3.87 19.55
CA SER A 553 2.82 -4.98 20.37
C SER A 553 4.11 -4.66 21.12
N GLY A 554 4.92 -3.79 20.53
CA GLY A 554 6.20 -3.38 21.10
C GLY A 554 6.73 -2.14 20.42
N VAL A 555 7.71 -1.53 21.05
CA VAL A 555 8.35 -0.30 20.60
C VAL A 555 9.86 -0.42 20.79
N CYS A 556 10.61 0.24 19.93
CA CYS A 556 12.06 0.20 19.97
C CYS A 556 12.63 1.54 19.53
N ALA A 557 13.83 1.88 19.98
CA ALA A 557 14.49 3.13 19.63
C ALA A 557 16.00 2.94 19.63
N ASP A 558 16.70 3.64 18.74
CA ASP A 558 18.15 3.71 18.66
C ASP A 558 18.56 5.16 18.42
N VAL A 559 19.05 5.82 19.47
CA VAL A 559 19.36 7.24 19.44
C VAL A 559 20.78 7.48 19.94
N SER A 560 21.55 8.29 19.21
CA SER A 560 22.93 8.64 19.59
C SER A 560 23.00 9.82 20.55
N GLU A 561 24.07 9.88 21.36
CA GLU A 561 24.35 11.03 22.23
C GLU A 561 24.62 12.33 21.44
N GLY A 562 24.93 12.22 20.14
CA GLY A 562 25.09 13.32 19.19
C GLY A 562 23.89 13.53 18.26
N HIS A 563 22.69 13.11 18.66
CA HIS A 563 21.46 13.33 17.91
C HIS A 563 21.09 14.83 17.90
N PRO A 564 20.78 15.43 16.73
CA PRO A 564 20.35 16.83 16.63
C PRO A 564 19.09 17.11 17.45
N MET A 565 19.02 18.28 18.08
CA MET A 565 17.87 18.67 18.90
C MET A 565 17.33 20.01 18.43
N ILE A 566 16.06 20.06 18.07
CA ILE A 566 15.43 21.28 17.55
C ILE A 566 15.45 22.46 18.54
N LYS A 567 15.50 22.16 19.84
CA LYS A 567 15.57 23.19 20.89
C LYS A 567 16.92 23.90 20.95
N ASN A 568 17.96 23.35 20.31
CA ASN A 568 19.31 23.92 20.31
C ASN A 568 19.55 24.93 19.18
N TRP A 569 18.48 25.48 18.57
CA TRP A 569 18.56 26.34 17.38
C TRP A 569 19.10 27.75 17.64
N HIS A 570 19.08 28.24 18.88
CA HIS A 570 19.57 29.58 19.28
C HIS A 570 20.26 29.54 20.65
N ILE A 571 21.41 28.87 20.75
CA ILE A 571 22.17 28.78 22.00
C ILE A 571 23.07 30.02 22.24
N ASP A 572 23.27 30.88 21.24
CA ASP A 572 24.09 32.07 21.38
C ASP A 572 23.25 33.33 21.68
N ASN A 573 22.90 33.53 22.96
CA ASN A 573 22.60 34.85 23.50
C ASN A 573 23.71 35.25 24.47
N PHE A 574 24.32 36.41 24.21
CA PHE A 574 25.43 37.00 24.95
C PHE A 574 25.31 36.86 26.49
N GLY A 575 26.07 35.92 27.07
CA GLY A 575 26.48 36.00 28.48
C GLY A 575 25.68 35.22 29.52
N GLN A 576 24.74 34.33 29.17
CA GLN A 576 24.19 33.35 30.13
C GLN A 576 24.45 31.90 29.69
N PRO A 577 24.91 31.01 30.59
CA PRO A 577 25.06 29.59 30.27
C PRO A 577 23.68 28.92 30.32
N GLU A 578 22.98 28.83 29.19
CA GLU A 578 21.78 27.99 29.08
C GLU A 578 22.14 26.52 28.84
N GLU A 579 21.36 25.62 29.45
CA GLU A 579 21.54 24.17 29.38
C GLU A 579 21.41 23.66 27.94
N VAL A 580 22.52 23.16 27.36
CA VAL A 580 22.47 22.36 26.12
C VAL A 580 21.50 21.20 26.32
N HIS A 581 20.41 21.16 25.56
CA HIS A 581 19.45 20.08 25.68
C HIS A 581 20.06 18.78 25.18
N ARG A 582 20.22 17.83 26.10
CA ARG A 582 20.72 16.48 25.80
C ARG A 582 19.66 15.68 25.04
N PRO A 583 20.07 14.87 24.03
CA PRO A 583 19.18 13.91 23.40
C PRO A 583 18.52 12.98 24.40
N LYS A 584 17.30 12.54 24.08
CA LYS A 584 16.53 11.61 24.90
C LYS A 584 16.01 10.47 24.02
N VAL A 585 16.03 9.26 24.57
CA VAL A 585 15.21 8.18 24.04
C VAL A 585 13.79 8.38 24.54
N HIS A 586 12.84 8.30 23.62
CA HIS A 586 11.41 8.40 23.90
C HIS A 586 10.75 7.07 23.52
N LEU A 587 10.04 6.47 24.48
CA LEU A 587 9.19 5.29 24.23
C LEU A 587 7.75 5.62 24.59
N ARG A 588 6.81 5.13 23.79
CA ARG A 588 5.38 5.35 23.93
C ARG A 588 4.60 4.18 23.38
N CYS A 589 3.84 3.49 24.23
CA CYS A 589 2.84 2.50 23.82
C CYS A 589 1.53 3.19 23.37
N ALA A 590 0.61 2.42 22.78
CA ALA A 590 -0.68 2.94 22.34
C ALA A 590 -1.53 3.46 23.53
N PRO A 591 -2.56 4.30 23.29
CA PRO A 591 -3.60 4.59 24.27
C PRO A 591 -4.11 3.32 24.96
N GLY A 592 -4.20 3.32 26.30
CA GLY A 592 -4.63 2.16 27.09
C GLY A 592 -3.57 1.08 27.34
N GLN A 593 -2.36 1.22 26.79
CA GLN A 593 -1.23 0.32 27.02
C GLN A 593 -0.14 0.95 27.88
N ILE A 594 0.63 0.11 28.55
CA ILE A 594 1.86 0.45 29.26
C ILE A 594 3.04 -0.34 28.71
N ILE A 595 4.25 0.18 28.92
CA ILE A 595 5.47 -0.58 28.72
C ILE A 595 5.53 -1.63 29.83
N SER A 596 5.39 -2.91 29.47
CA SER A 596 5.42 -4.01 30.45
C SER A 596 6.81 -4.54 30.70
N THR A 597 7.63 -4.62 29.64
CA THR A 597 8.93 -5.30 29.69
C THR A 597 9.93 -4.55 28.84
N ILE A 598 11.19 -4.49 29.29
CA ILE A 598 12.33 -4.12 28.45
C ILE A 598 13.00 -5.42 27.99
N LYS A 599 12.92 -5.72 26.69
CA LYS A 599 13.53 -6.91 26.08
C LYS A 599 15.02 -6.75 25.87
N PHE A 600 15.43 -5.54 25.50
CA PHE A 600 16.82 -5.20 25.23
C PHE A 600 17.09 -3.77 25.64
N ALA A 601 18.27 -3.51 26.18
CA ALA A 601 18.75 -2.17 26.49
C ALA A 601 20.28 -2.12 26.44
N SER A 602 20.83 -1.20 25.67
CA SER A 602 22.28 -0.97 25.63
C SER A 602 22.60 0.50 25.40
N PHE A 603 23.35 1.10 26.33
CA PHE A 603 24.05 2.36 26.13
C PHE A 603 25.53 2.07 25.81
N GLY A 604 25.95 2.39 24.59
CA GLY A 604 27.29 2.09 24.10
C GLY A 604 27.33 1.98 22.58
N THR A 605 27.80 0.85 22.04
CA THR A 605 27.87 0.59 20.59
C THR A 605 27.03 -0.61 20.17
N PRO A 606 25.70 -0.61 20.40
CA PRO A 606 24.84 -1.74 20.05
C PRO A 606 24.87 -2.03 18.54
N LEU A 607 24.66 -3.29 18.18
CA LEU A 607 24.58 -3.80 16.82
C LEU A 607 23.14 -4.22 16.50
N GLY A 608 22.85 -4.45 15.21
CA GLY A 608 21.53 -4.91 14.74
C GLY A 608 20.51 -3.79 14.55
N THR A 609 19.27 -4.19 14.31
CA THR A 609 18.11 -3.29 14.16
C THR A 609 17.02 -3.69 15.14
N CYS A 610 15.93 -2.94 15.20
CA CYS A 610 14.79 -3.32 16.03
C CYS A 610 14.35 -4.77 15.79
N GLY A 611 14.15 -5.54 16.88
CA GLY A 611 13.86 -6.98 16.84
C GLY A 611 15.10 -7.87 16.69
N SER A 612 16.28 -7.32 16.49
CA SER A 612 17.56 -8.05 16.34
C SER A 612 18.75 -7.34 17.01
N TYR A 613 18.48 -6.51 18.03
CA TYR A 613 19.55 -5.79 18.71
C TYR A 613 20.46 -6.73 19.49
N GLU A 614 21.76 -6.45 19.43
CA GLU A 614 22.79 -7.16 20.18
C GLU A 614 23.70 -6.17 20.92
N GLU A 615 24.23 -6.59 22.06
CA GLU A 615 25.26 -5.84 22.76
C GLU A 615 26.53 -5.79 21.90
N GLY A 616 27.08 -4.59 21.71
CA GLY A 616 28.37 -4.46 21.05
C GLY A 616 29.54 -4.48 22.03
N ALA A 617 30.74 -4.24 21.50
CA ALA A 617 31.97 -4.21 22.29
C ALA A 617 31.97 -3.18 23.43
N CYS A 618 31.13 -2.15 23.35
CA CYS A 618 30.92 -1.16 24.38
C CYS A 618 29.47 -1.22 24.89
N HIS A 619 29.31 -1.47 26.19
CA HIS A 619 28.03 -1.56 26.88
C HIS A 619 28.14 -1.07 28.32
N ALA A 620 27.25 -0.17 28.74
CA ALA A 620 27.21 0.30 30.12
C ALA A 620 26.36 -0.62 31.01
N HIS A 621 26.92 -1.06 32.14
CA HIS A 621 26.29 -2.04 33.04
C HIS A 621 24.93 -1.62 33.64
N LYS A 622 24.55 -0.33 33.62
CA LYS A 622 23.21 0.13 34.07
C LYS A 622 22.21 0.35 32.93
N SER A 623 22.50 -0.11 31.71
CA SER A 623 21.62 0.06 30.54
C SER A 623 20.19 -0.43 30.81
N TYR A 624 20.04 -1.69 31.24
CA TYR A 624 18.76 -2.29 31.61
C TYR A 624 18.11 -1.58 32.80
N ALA A 625 18.79 -1.58 33.95
CA ALA A 625 18.24 -1.06 35.20
C ALA A 625 17.73 0.39 35.10
N THR A 626 18.36 1.23 34.27
CA THR A 626 17.94 2.62 34.05
C THR A 626 16.63 2.72 33.28
N LEU A 627 16.50 1.94 32.20
CA LEU A 627 15.31 1.94 31.35
C LEU A 627 14.14 1.22 32.04
N GLU A 628 14.38 0.07 32.67
CA GLU A 628 13.37 -0.66 33.45
C GLU A 628 12.74 0.25 34.52
N LYS A 629 13.59 0.89 35.33
CA LYS A 629 13.13 1.79 36.41
C LYS A 629 12.32 2.98 35.91
N LYS A 630 12.63 3.52 34.73
CA LYS A 630 12.00 4.74 34.20
C LYS A 630 10.81 4.47 33.28
N CYS A 631 10.73 3.28 32.67
CA CYS A 631 9.78 3.00 31.60
C CYS A 631 8.72 1.97 31.97
N ILE A 632 9.05 0.92 32.73
CA ILE A 632 8.07 -0.13 33.06
C ILE A 632 6.91 0.47 33.87
N GLY A 633 5.69 0.09 33.52
CA GLY A 633 4.46 0.59 34.13
C GLY A 633 4.01 1.96 33.61
N GLN A 634 4.77 2.60 32.73
CA GLN A 634 4.42 3.87 32.12
C GLN A 634 3.93 3.66 30.69
N GLN A 635 2.92 4.42 30.28
CA GLN A 635 2.52 4.47 28.86
C GLN A 635 3.61 5.14 28.00
N LYS A 636 4.27 6.16 28.57
CA LYS A 636 5.32 6.93 27.91
C LYS A 636 6.46 7.17 28.87
N CYS A 637 7.69 7.01 28.41
CA CYS A 637 8.88 7.39 29.15
C CYS A 637 9.86 8.19 28.28
N ALA A 638 10.78 8.91 28.95
CA ALA A 638 11.87 9.60 28.30
C ALA A 638 13.14 9.49 29.17
N VAL A 639 14.25 9.06 28.56
CA VAL A 639 15.53 8.91 29.25
C VAL A 639 16.60 9.71 28.53
N ALA A 640 17.25 10.63 29.23
CA ALA A 640 18.34 11.43 28.66
C ALA A 640 19.58 10.56 28.42
N ILE A 641 20.20 10.77 27.27
CA ILE A 641 21.37 10.02 26.83
C ILE A 641 22.61 10.68 27.42
N SER A 642 23.13 10.10 28.50
CA SER A 642 24.35 10.57 29.15
C SER A 642 24.97 9.48 30.01
N ALA A 643 26.31 9.46 30.07
CA ALA A 643 27.08 8.56 30.92
C ALA A 643 26.56 8.47 32.37
N ASP A 644 26.21 9.62 32.96
CA ASP A 644 25.71 9.69 34.35
C ASP A 644 24.46 8.84 34.60
N ASN A 645 23.54 8.80 33.62
CA ASN A 645 22.32 8.01 33.72
C ASN A 645 22.59 6.50 33.64
N PHE A 646 23.62 6.10 32.89
CA PHE A 646 23.90 4.71 32.56
C PHE A 646 25.09 4.12 33.32
N GLY A 647 25.57 4.80 34.37
CA GLY A 647 26.60 4.27 35.26
C GLY A 647 28.04 4.53 34.84
N GLY A 648 28.28 5.53 33.99
CA GLY A 648 29.61 5.95 33.53
C GLY A 648 29.73 5.94 32.00
N ASP A 649 30.88 6.38 31.49
CA ASP A 649 31.21 6.25 30.07
C ASP A 649 31.82 4.86 29.82
N PRO A 650 31.11 3.95 29.13
CA PRO A 650 31.61 2.60 28.86
C PRO A 650 32.75 2.57 27.83
N CYS A 651 32.91 3.61 27.00
CA CYS A 651 33.96 3.70 25.99
C CYS A 651 34.31 5.15 25.64
N PRO A 652 35.33 5.74 26.30
CA PRO A 652 35.76 7.11 26.03
C PRO A 652 36.13 7.34 24.56
N ASN A 653 35.81 8.53 24.03
CA ASN A 653 36.07 8.96 22.65
C ASN A 653 35.35 8.18 21.54
N VAL A 654 34.43 7.28 21.90
CA VAL A 654 33.52 6.62 20.97
C VAL A 654 32.15 7.29 21.08
N MET A 655 31.43 7.45 19.97
CA MET A 655 30.06 7.98 20.02
C MET A 655 29.11 6.89 20.52
N LYS A 656 28.47 7.13 21.67
CA LYS A 656 27.53 6.18 22.26
C LYS A 656 26.11 6.39 21.74
N ARG A 657 25.35 5.30 21.76
CA ARG A 657 23.92 5.27 21.43
C ARG A 657 23.17 4.48 22.48
N VAL A 658 21.91 4.83 22.70
CA VAL A 658 20.97 4.01 23.48
C VAL A 658 20.09 3.28 22.49
N ALA A 659 20.24 1.96 22.40
CA ALA A 659 19.29 1.07 21.76
C ALA A 659 18.42 0.40 22.81
N VAL A 660 17.11 0.35 22.58
CA VAL A 660 16.14 -0.26 23.48
C VAL A 660 15.04 -0.94 22.69
N GLU A 661 14.57 -2.07 23.19
CA GLU A 661 13.37 -2.77 22.73
C GLU A 661 12.48 -3.05 23.94
N ALA A 662 11.18 -2.74 23.80
CA ALA A 662 10.21 -2.85 24.86
C ALA A 662 8.89 -3.46 24.35
N GLU A 663 8.22 -4.21 25.21
CA GLU A 663 6.87 -4.73 24.95
C GLU A 663 5.80 -3.79 25.48
N CYS A 664 4.68 -3.71 24.75
CA CYS A 664 3.51 -2.97 25.14
C CYS A 664 2.37 -3.95 25.46
N SER A 665 1.71 -3.76 26.60
CA SER A 665 0.54 -4.55 26.99
C SER A 665 -0.55 -3.66 27.56
N ALA A 666 -1.80 -4.13 27.52
CA ALA A 666 -2.94 -3.41 28.07
C ALA A 666 -2.79 -3.27 29.60
N VAL A 667 -3.28 -2.15 30.14
CA VAL A 667 -3.38 -1.98 31.60
C VAL A 667 -4.41 -2.97 32.12
N VAL A 668 -3.96 -4.00 32.82
CA VAL A 668 -4.85 -4.86 33.61
C VAL A 668 -5.20 -4.04 34.86
N LEU A 669 -6.38 -3.42 34.85
CA LEU A 669 -6.94 -2.85 36.07
C LEU A 669 -7.27 -4.01 37.01
N PRO A 670 -6.78 -4.00 38.26
CA PRO A 670 -7.09 -5.04 39.25
C PRO A 670 -8.57 -5.10 39.62
#